data_AF-A0A7R8UM47-F1
#
_entry.id   AF-A0A7R8UM47-F1
#
_cell.length_a   1.000
_cell.length_b   1.000
_cell.length_c   1.000
_cell.angle_alpha   90.00
_cell.angle_beta   90.00
_cell.angle_gamma   90.00
#
_symmetry.space_group_name_H-M   'P 1'
#
loop_
_entity.id
_entity.type
_entity.pdbx_description
1 polymer ?
#
loop_
_entity_poly.entity_id
_entity_poly.type
_entity_poly.pdbx_seq_one_letter_code
_entity_poly.pdbx_strand_id
1 'polypeptide(L)'
;MLSKSDNMFKLCLVFIVICAIQNVHAQHHFTDYKPTTMTWCTKNLPEFYKCGNFTQNIERDKGLFDDDFLEVKCLRAYNADECIHHIDREEAHITTLDAGDIFTAGRFNSLIPIMREHFDGGFAYYYAVAVVKAGTMSDVFSLRDLRMKKACFPWVGSLAGWIIPIYTLQKEGGMEIVDCNNHVKTATAFFNSSCAVNSLIDKYNPIGDNSDRLCALCTGVVPGGKCTPSDPYYGYDGAFRCLLEAGDVAFLKHSTVLEMVQGDEFKSISAERFELLCKDGTKRPLSEYRSCNWGKVPSDAIVTSSGRHYEERKKYQKFFERAVELYSHKPRNHNSTGQNRFGDQNYNNFGGGGDNNYNNRFNNEYDPNRNLYNTNNDPNYYNQDQYNQNNPYNDNRFGRLDNSFTTSTGNPLEGDVNGTLYEKFELFESNRYGKLNALFQDSARYLTPIEIDDQSHTTYLEHALDFIYGIRQCPVGKMALCITSDPEMEKCIKMRTALKAQIIKPDLSCYKAHSHINCMQAIASGQADVAVFDAGDVYTGGLKHDLIPIMSEIYNLGEPEYYVVAVGKEEDPDTELTYLKGKYTCHTGINTAAGWTYPMAYLISNGWIRPYGCDSVRAAAEYFTKSCVPGAISSEYNTGVPYDTMCDLCHGQSSKYCRRDASEDYYGHTGAFRCLVEGGGHVAFVKHTTVSENTGGKRKEFWARNTLNDDFELLCPDGTRAELYEYHRCNLGKVKANAIVTRGGEAYNETQINAYINLFSYAQQLYGRKEVDAFSFSMFYSPPPYYDLIFQDATRQLQVIKPEKRRYDLYLGSNFMRARRITDCHAGANSLNLSKNILISISIILISYVIVF
;
A
#
# COMPACT_ATOMS: atom_id res chain seq x y z
N MET A 1 -64.56 -11.10 42.04
CA MET A 1 -63.11 -11.05 41.75
C MET A 1 -62.41 -11.91 42.80
N LEU A 2 -61.61 -12.93 42.42
CA LEU A 2 -60.67 -13.76 43.22
C LEU A 2 -60.51 -15.15 42.56
N SER A 3 -59.95 -15.20 41.34
CA SER A 3 -59.80 -16.49 40.61
C SER A 3 -58.82 -16.44 39.42
N LYS A 4 -58.60 -15.27 38.79
CA LYS A 4 -57.66 -15.13 37.64
C LYS A 4 -56.22 -14.75 38.01
N SER A 5 -55.89 -14.63 39.31
CA SER A 5 -54.55 -14.23 39.76
C SER A 5 -53.53 -15.38 39.73
N ASP A 6 -53.92 -16.55 40.23
CA ASP A 6 -52.97 -17.59 40.64
C ASP A 6 -52.30 -18.32 39.45
N ASN A 7 -52.99 -18.40 38.31
CA ASN A 7 -52.44 -19.02 37.11
C ASN A 7 -51.31 -18.19 36.49
N MET A 8 -51.38 -16.85 36.58
CA MET A 8 -50.31 -15.99 36.07
C MET A 8 -49.06 -16.06 36.95
N PHE A 9 -49.25 -16.10 38.27
CA PHE A 9 -48.14 -16.24 39.23
C PHE A 9 -47.42 -17.60 39.11
N LYS A 10 -48.18 -18.69 38.88
CA LYS A 10 -47.62 -20.02 38.61
C LYS A 10 -46.86 -20.07 37.28
N LEU A 11 -47.34 -19.40 36.23
CA LEU A 11 -46.62 -19.35 34.95
C LEU A 11 -45.28 -18.62 35.07
N CYS A 12 -45.23 -17.50 35.79
CA CYS A 12 -43.98 -16.77 36.06
C CYS A 12 -42.99 -17.61 36.89
N LEU A 13 -43.45 -18.32 37.92
CA LEU A 13 -42.58 -19.22 38.70
C LEU A 13 -41.99 -20.35 37.85
N VAL A 14 -42.77 -20.97 36.96
CA VAL A 14 -42.27 -22.00 36.04
C VAL A 14 -41.24 -21.41 35.07
N PHE A 15 -41.49 -20.22 34.51
CA PHE A 15 -40.51 -19.55 33.64
C PHE A 15 -39.21 -19.19 34.36
N ILE A 16 -39.29 -18.67 35.60
CA ILE A 16 -38.11 -18.35 36.42
C ILE A 16 -37.31 -19.62 36.73
N VAL A 17 -37.96 -20.74 37.05
CA VAL A 17 -37.27 -22.03 37.29
C VAL A 17 -36.64 -22.58 36.01
N ILE A 18 -37.30 -22.47 34.85
CA ILE A 18 -36.71 -22.89 33.56
C ILE A 18 -35.48 -22.03 33.21
N CYS A 19 -35.58 -20.70 33.35
CA CYS A 19 -34.43 -19.81 33.16
C CYS A 19 -33.30 -20.07 34.17
N ALA A 20 -33.62 -20.41 35.42
CA ALA A 20 -32.60 -20.77 36.42
C ALA A 20 -31.89 -22.09 36.05
N ILE A 21 -32.62 -23.11 35.61
CA ILE A 21 -32.04 -24.40 35.18
C ILE A 21 -31.17 -24.23 33.93
N GLN A 22 -31.58 -23.38 32.98
CA GLN A 22 -30.77 -23.06 31.79
C GLN A 22 -29.47 -22.30 32.12
N ASN A 23 -29.39 -21.60 33.26
CA ASN A 23 -28.19 -20.87 33.68
C ASN A 23 -27.20 -21.70 34.55
N VAL A 24 -27.46 -22.99 34.81
CA VAL A 24 -26.59 -23.85 35.64
C VAL A 24 -25.83 -24.91 34.82
N HIS A 25 -26.07 -25.02 33.51
CA HIS A 25 -25.29 -25.85 32.57
C HIS A 25 -24.60 -25.06 31.45
N ALA A 26 -24.27 -23.79 31.73
CA ALA A 26 -23.22 -23.05 31.04
C ALA A 26 -21.88 -23.16 31.80
N GLN A 27 -21.50 -24.37 32.21
CA GLN A 27 -20.08 -24.64 32.44
C GLN A 27 -19.40 -24.54 31.08
N HIS A 28 -18.78 -23.38 30.80
CA HIS A 28 -17.77 -23.31 29.76
C HIS A 28 -16.70 -24.34 30.09
N HIS A 29 -16.67 -25.43 29.32
CA HIS A 29 -15.57 -26.37 29.34
C HIS A 29 -14.37 -25.63 28.76
N PHE A 30 -13.68 -24.87 29.61
CA PHE A 30 -12.36 -24.34 29.35
C PHE A 30 -11.39 -25.53 29.39
N THR A 31 -11.44 -26.34 28.33
CA THR A 31 -10.41 -27.32 28.06
C THR A 31 -9.13 -26.53 27.84
N ASP A 32 -8.17 -26.64 28.76
CA ASP A 32 -6.84 -26.08 28.59
C ASP A 32 -6.22 -26.63 27.31
N TYR A 33 -6.37 -25.89 26.21
CA TYR A 33 -5.73 -26.17 24.95
C TYR A 33 -4.25 -25.81 25.11
N LYS A 34 -3.50 -26.67 25.80
CA LYS A 34 -2.04 -26.67 25.76
C LYS A 34 -1.64 -27.03 24.33
N PRO A 35 -1.13 -26.10 23.49
CA PRO A 35 -0.69 -26.46 22.16
C PRO A 35 0.45 -27.47 22.29
N THR A 36 0.31 -28.59 21.60
CA THR A 36 1.31 -29.67 21.57
C THR A 36 2.26 -29.53 20.39
N THR A 37 1.87 -28.83 19.33
CA THR A 37 2.60 -28.69 18.07
C THR A 37 2.87 -27.22 17.71
N MET A 38 3.95 -26.98 16.97
CA MET A 38 4.32 -25.66 16.47
C MET A 38 4.91 -25.75 15.06
N THR A 39 4.23 -25.20 14.06
CA THR A 39 4.71 -25.17 12.67
C THR A 39 5.59 -23.95 12.42
N TRP A 40 6.91 -24.16 12.33
CA TRP A 40 7.88 -23.15 11.91
C TRP A 40 7.88 -23.00 10.38
N CYS A 41 7.66 -21.79 9.86
CA CYS A 41 7.88 -21.49 8.45
C CYS A 41 9.32 -21.05 8.17
N THR A 42 10.01 -21.80 7.30
CA THR A 42 11.40 -21.59 6.89
C THR A 42 11.46 -20.95 5.51
N LYS A 43 12.33 -19.94 5.35
CA LYS A 43 12.33 -19.01 4.21
C LYS A 43 13.19 -19.48 3.04
N ASN A 44 13.96 -20.56 3.22
CA ASN A 44 14.89 -21.12 2.24
C ASN A 44 15.28 -22.57 2.62
N LEU A 45 16.07 -23.23 1.75
CA LEU A 45 16.46 -24.63 1.92
C LEU A 45 17.46 -24.88 3.08
N PRO A 46 18.52 -24.07 3.30
CA PRO A 46 19.35 -24.17 4.51
C PRO A 46 18.56 -24.08 5.82
N GLU A 47 17.61 -23.13 5.92
CA GLU A 47 16.72 -23.02 7.07
C GLU A 47 15.87 -24.26 7.29
N PHE A 48 15.32 -24.85 6.21
CA PHE A 48 14.53 -26.07 6.30
C PHE A 48 15.34 -27.24 6.86
N TYR A 49 16.60 -27.41 6.43
CA TYR A 49 17.49 -28.45 6.98
C TYR A 49 17.88 -28.18 8.44
N LYS A 50 18.18 -26.92 8.81
CA LYS A 50 18.46 -26.56 10.20
C LYS A 50 17.24 -26.78 11.11
N CYS A 51 16.04 -26.48 10.62
CA CYS A 51 14.78 -26.74 11.32
C CYS A 51 14.54 -28.25 11.51
N GLY A 52 14.75 -29.07 10.48
CA GLY A 52 14.63 -30.53 10.60
C GLY A 52 15.61 -31.13 11.63
N ASN A 53 16.84 -30.63 11.68
CA ASN A 53 17.82 -31.04 12.70
C ASN A 53 17.44 -30.54 14.11
N PHE A 54 16.92 -29.32 14.22
CA PHE A 54 16.39 -28.77 15.47
C PHE A 54 15.28 -29.66 16.04
N THR A 55 14.26 -30.01 15.23
CA THR A 55 13.17 -30.93 15.61
C THR A 55 13.71 -32.26 16.15
N GLN A 56 14.65 -32.90 15.44
CA GLN A 56 15.21 -34.19 15.88
C GLN A 56 15.92 -34.12 17.24
N ASN A 57 16.59 -33.00 17.53
CA ASN A 57 17.22 -32.79 18.83
C ASN A 57 16.17 -32.52 19.92
N ILE A 58 15.15 -31.68 19.65
CA ILE A 58 14.02 -31.44 20.57
C ILE A 58 13.27 -32.73 20.91
N GLU A 59 13.04 -33.61 19.93
CA GLU A 59 12.35 -34.89 20.15
C GLU A 59 13.19 -35.86 20.99
N ARG A 60 14.50 -35.96 20.74
CA ARG A 60 15.44 -36.73 21.56
C ARG A 60 15.49 -36.22 23.00
N ASP A 61 15.62 -34.89 23.15
CA ASP A 61 15.86 -34.23 24.44
C ASP A 61 14.54 -33.81 25.12
N LYS A 62 13.40 -34.36 24.69
CA LYS A 62 12.04 -34.03 25.17
C LYS A 62 11.91 -34.00 26.70
N GLY A 63 12.58 -34.92 27.40
CA GLY A 63 12.58 -34.98 28.87
C GLY A 63 13.26 -33.77 29.55
N LEU A 64 14.04 -32.97 28.83
CA LEU A 64 14.67 -31.75 29.33
C LEU A 64 13.78 -30.50 29.16
N PHE A 65 12.70 -30.58 28.38
CA PHE A 65 11.76 -29.48 28.13
C PHE A 65 10.53 -29.48 29.07
N ASP A 66 10.26 -30.60 29.75
CA ASP A 66 9.18 -30.75 30.73
C ASP A 66 7.82 -30.21 30.21
N ASP A 67 7.10 -29.40 31.00
CA ASP A 67 5.76 -28.87 30.66
C ASP A 67 5.77 -27.90 29.45
N ASP A 68 6.95 -27.34 29.12
CA ASP A 68 7.13 -26.35 28.05
C ASP A 68 7.43 -26.99 26.67
N PHE A 69 7.50 -28.32 26.57
CA PHE A 69 7.74 -29.05 25.31
C PHE A 69 6.72 -28.74 24.19
N LEU A 70 7.23 -28.58 22.97
CA LEU A 70 6.46 -28.46 21.72
C LEU A 70 7.04 -29.38 20.63
N GLU A 71 6.17 -30.07 19.91
CA GLU A 71 6.49 -30.83 18.69
C GLU A 71 6.66 -29.85 17.51
N VAL A 72 7.90 -29.58 17.11
CA VAL A 72 8.22 -28.59 16.07
C VAL A 72 8.13 -29.22 14.67
N LYS A 73 7.27 -28.66 13.82
CA LYS A 73 7.13 -29.03 12.41
C LYS A 73 7.72 -27.95 11.51
N CYS A 74 8.36 -28.34 10.42
CA CYS A 74 8.99 -27.41 9.50
C CYS A 74 8.18 -27.31 8.20
N LEU A 75 7.66 -26.13 7.89
CA LEU A 75 7.13 -25.76 6.58
C LEU A 75 8.22 -25.03 5.79
N ARG A 76 8.33 -25.25 4.48
CA ARG A 76 9.30 -24.57 3.61
C ARG A 76 8.61 -23.66 2.60
N ALA A 77 8.76 -22.36 2.79
CA ALA A 77 8.44 -21.34 1.81
C ALA A 77 9.62 -21.07 0.86
N TYR A 78 9.40 -20.14 -0.08
CA TYR A 78 10.37 -19.57 -1.00
C TYR A 78 11.00 -18.27 -0.48
N ASN A 79 10.30 -17.53 0.39
CA ASN A 79 10.79 -16.28 1.00
C ASN A 79 10.00 -15.88 2.27
N ALA A 80 10.31 -14.71 2.83
CA ALA A 80 9.66 -14.17 4.03
C ALA A 80 8.18 -13.78 3.81
N ASP A 81 7.82 -13.19 2.66
CA ASP A 81 6.44 -12.79 2.35
C ASP A 81 5.49 -13.99 2.29
N GLU A 82 5.94 -15.11 1.69
CA GLU A 82 5.16 -16.35 1.68
C GLU A 82 5.03 -16.95 3.09
N CYS A 83 6.07 -16.89 3.94
CA CYS A 83 5.92 -17.25 5.34
C CYS A 83 4.95 -16.35 6.12
N ILE A 84 4.93 -15.04 5.85
CA ILE A 84 3.96 -14.12 6.43
C ILE A 84 2.53 -14.55 6.04
N HIS A 85 2.29 -14.86 4.76
CA HIS A 85 0.98 -15.33 4.30
C HIS A 85 0.59 -16.72 4.83
N HIS A 86 1.53 -17.64 5.02
CA HIS A 86 1.23 -18.92 5.67
C HIS A 86 0.81 -18.74 7.14
N ILE A 87 1.39 -17.79 7.87
CA ILE A 87 1.01 -17.53 9.28
C ILE A 87 -0.33 -16.78 9.36
N ASP A 88 -0.57 -15.81 8.46
CA ASP A 88 -1.85 -15.09 8.31
C ASP A 88 -3.04 -16.02 8.00
N ARG A 89 -2.76 -17.17 7.36
CA ARG A 89 -3.74 -18.24 7.07
C ARG A 89 -3.73 -19.39 8.09
N GLU A 90 -2.91 -19.31 9.13
CA GLU A 90 -2.66 -20.36 10.13
C GLU A 90 -2.17 -21.70 9.53
N GLU A 91 -1.65 -21.70 8.29
CA GLU A 91 -0.93 -22.82 7.66
C GLU A 91 0.47 -23.01 8.30
N ALA A 92 1.03 -21.94 8.86
CA ALA A 92 2.21 -21.94 9.74
C ALA A 92 1.93 -21.15 11.02
N HIS A 93 2.78 -21.32 12.04
CA HIS A 93 2.57 -20.76 13.37
C HIS A 93 3.56 -19.63 13.68
N ILE A 94 4.84 -19.79 13.28
CA ILE A 94 5.91 -18.82 13.55
C ILE A 94 6.90 -18.71 12.39
N THR A 95 7.63 -17.60 12.34
CA THR A 95 8.90 -17.46 11.60
C THR A 95 9.74 -16.35 12.23
N THR A 96 10.97 -16.13 11.74
CA THR A 96 11.82 -14.99 12.12
C THR A 96 11.91 -13.95 11.01
N LEU A 97 11.82 -12.67 11.34
CA LEU A 97 11.79 -11.57 10.35
C LEU A 97 12.80 -10.45 10.66
N ASP A 98 13.38 -9.86 9.60
CA ASP A 98 14.08 -8.56 9.65
C ASP A 98 13.07 -7.46 10.01
N ALA A 99 13.52 -6.38 10.67
CA ALA A 99 12.67 -5.26 11.07
C ALA A 99 11.86 -4.63 9.91
N GLY A 100 12.35 -4.67 8.66
CA GLY A 100 11.58 -4.24 7.48
C GLY A 100 10.41 -5.17 7.14
N ASP A 101 10.57 -6.47 7.37
CA ASP A 101 9.54 -7.47 7.14
C ASP A 101 8.55 -7.53 8.32
N ILE A 102 8.99 -7.29 9.56
CA ILE A 102 8.11 -7.13 10.75
C ILE A 102 7.07 -6.01 10.52
N PHE A 103 7.48 -4.88 9.93
CA PHE A 103 6.55 -3.82 9.56
C PHE A 103 5.49 -4.32 8.57
N THR A 104 5.92 -5.04 7.52
CA THR A 104 5.02 -5.57 6.49
C THR A 104 4.02 -6.56 7.11
N ALA A 105 4.54 -7.51 7.88
CA ALA A 105 3.78 -8.55 8.56
C ALA A 105 2.73 -7.99 9.52
N GLY A 106 3.11 -7.04 10.38
CA GLY A 106 2.20 -6.45 11.35
C GLY A 106 1.23 -5.43 10.77
N ARG A 107 1.57 -4.79 9.65
CA ARG A 107 0.72 -3.75 9.03
C ARG A 107 -0.26 -4.28 7.98
N PHE A 108 0.03 -5.42 7.35
CA PHE A 108 -0.80 -5.96 6.26
C PHE A 108 -1.34 -7.39 6.55
N ASN A 109 -0.77 -8.12 7.50
CA ASN A 109 -1.11 -9.52 7.79
C ASN A 109 -1.26 -9.79 9.30
N SER A 110 -1.49 -8.73 10.10
CA SER A 110 -1.77 -8.78 11.54
C SER A 110 -0.79 -9.62 12.39
N LEU A 111 0.47 -9.77 11.97
CA LEU A 111 1.45 -10.53 12.74
C LEU A 111 2.11 -9.68 13.84
N ILE A 112 2.52 -10.33 14.91
CA ILE A 112 3.06 -9.71 16.13
C ILE A 112 4.40 -10.35 16.53
N PRO A 113 5.44 -9.56 16.85
CA PRO A 113 6.67 -10.10 17.43
C PRO A 113 6.45 -10.52 18.89
N ILE A 114 6.84 -11.75 19.22
CA ILE A 114 6.70 -12.34 20.57
C ILE A 114 8.05 -12.54 21.29
N MET A 115 9.17 -12.59 20.56
CA MET A 115 10.53 -12.63 21.12
C MET A 115 11.51 -11.89 20.23
N ARG A 116 12.58 -11.35 20.83
CA ARG A 116 13.68 -10.68 20.12
C ARG A 116 15.03 -11.31 20.39
N GLU A 117 15.93 -11.27 19.41
CA GLU A 117 17.33 -11.66 19.58
C GLU A 117 18.13 -10.58 20.36
N HIS A 118 19.14 -11.01 21.10
CA HIS A 118 20.14 -10.14 21.72
C HIS A 118 21.57 -10.55 21.31
N PHE A 119 22.41 -9.53 21.06
CA PHE A 119 23.81 -9.67 20.66
C PHE A 119 24.78 -9.45 21.83
N ASP A 120 26.09 -9.46 21.55
CA ASP A 120 27.13 -9.16 22.53
C ASP A 120 26.94 -7.81 23.23
N GLY A 121 27.16 -7.79 24.55
CA GLY A 121 26.86 -6.62 25.39
C GLY A 121 25.37 -6.44 25.69
N GLY A 122 24.50 -7.37 25.28
CA GLY A 122 23.07 -7.37 25.59
C GLY A 122 22.22 -6.47 24.71
N PHE A 123 22.77 -5.90 23.63
CA PHE A 123 22.01 -5.02 22.72
C PHE A 123 20.95 -5.82 21.94
N ALA A 124 19.70 -5.34 21.96
CA ALA A 124 18.59 -5.82 21.12
C ALA A 124 18.50 -5.08 19.77
N TYR A 125 19.64 -4.58 19.27
CA TYR A 125 19.72 -3.80 18.05
C TYR A 125 21.12 -3.91 17.43
N TYR A 126 21.20 -3.71 16.13
CA TYR A 126 22.44 -3.62 15.38
C TYR A 126 22.49 -2.31 14.58
N TYR A 127 23.63 -2.05 13.93
CA TYR A 127 23.83 -0.84 13.11
C TYR A 127 23.80 -1.18 11.62
N ALA A 128 23.12 -0.33 10.84
CA ALA A 128 23.17 -0.30 9.39
C ALA A 128 24.41 0.49 8.93
N VAL A 129 25.19 -0.07 8.01
CA VAL A 129 26.44 0.53 7.52
C VAL A 129 26.55 0.44 6.00
N ALA A 130 27.23 1.42 5.40
CA ALA A 130 27.75 1.32 4.04
C ALA A 130 29.22 0.87 4.11
N VAL A 131 29.59 -0.15 3.33
CA VAL A 131 30.93 -0.74 3.30
C VAL A 131 31.53 -0.59 1.91
N VAL A 132 32.79 -0.14 1.85
CA VAL A 132 33.59 -0.02 0.63
C VAL A 132 34.89 -0.81 0.77
N LYS A 133 35.55 -1.10 -0.36
CA LYS A 133 36.90 -1.68 -0.38
C LYS A 133 37.92 -0.62 0.07
N ALA A 134 38.85 -0.99 0.95
CA ALA A 134 39.84 -0.07 1.49
C ALA A 134 40.70 0.55 0.37
N GLY A 135 40.88 1.87 0.43
CA GLY A 135 41.66 2.62 -0.57
C GLY A 135 40.99 2.78 -1.95
N THR A 136 39.75 2.32 -2.15
CA THR A 136 38.95 2.64 -3.33
C THR A 136 38.06 3.88 -3.08
N MET A 137 37.24 4.27 -4.07
CA MET A 137 36.27 5.37 -3.92
C MET A 137 36.90 6.69 -3.49
N SER A 138 38.11 7.01 -3.97
CA SER A 138 38.87 8.21 -3.62
C SER A 138 38.27 9.52 -4.15
N ASP A 139 37.22 9.42 -4.96
CA ASP A 139 36.40 10.50 -5.49
C ASP A 139 35.12 10.77 -4.68
N VAL A 140 34.85 9.97 -3.64
CA VAL A 140 33.70 10.12 -2.74
C VAL A 140 34.12 10.91 -1.50
N PHE A 141 33.61 12.13 -1.37
CA PHE A 141 33.83 13.03 -0.23
C PHE A 141 32.53 13.34 0.53
N SER A 142 31.38 12.96 -0.02
CA SER A 142 30.04 13.18 0.51
C SER A 142 29.09 12.09 0.01
N LEU A 143 27.92 11.97 0.65
CA LEU A 143 26.87 11.04 0.19
C LEU A 143 26.31 11.34 -1.21
N ARG A 144 26.55 12.55 -1.75
CA ARG A 144 26.13 12.93 -3.12
C ARG A 144 26.99 12.26 -4.19
N ASP A 145 28.24 11.97 -3.86
CA ASP A 145 29.23 11.36 -4.77
C ASP A 145 29.01 9.84 -4.93
N LEU A 146 27.99 9.29 -4.25
CA LEU A 146 27.43 7.96 -4.49
C LEU A 146 26.52 7.91 -5.74
N ARG A 147 26.16 9.07 -6.34
CA ARG A 147 25.43 9.11 -7.61
C ARG A 147 26.27 8.45 -8.71
N MET A 148 25.63 7.65 -9.57
CA MET A 148 26.25 6.84 -10.63
C MET A 148 27.28 5.78 -10.18
N LYS A 149 27.39 5.50 -8.87
CA LYS A 149 28.14 4.35 -8.35
C LYS A 149 27.34 3.05 -8.50
N LYS A 150 28.04 1.92 -8.40
CA LYS A 150 27.48 0.57 -8.35
C LYS A 150 27.22 0.15 -6.91
N ALA A 151 25.97 -0.13 -6.58
CA ALA A 151 25.56 -0.52 -5.23
C ALA A 151 25.12 -1.99 -5.14
N CYS A 152 25.33 -2.57 -3.97
CA CYS A 152 24.93 -3.92 -3.60
C CYS A 152 24.00 -3.86 -2.39
N PHE A 153 22.75 -4.28 -2.58
CA PHE A 153 21.70 -4.30 -1.56
C PHE A 153 21.20 -5.74 -1.37
N PRO A 154 21.00 -6.20 -0.12
CA PRO A 154 20.71 -7.60 0.18
C PRO A 154 19.32 -8.03 -0.28
N TRP A 155 18.32 -7.16 -0.11
CA TRP A 155 17.04 -7.16 -0.85
C TRP A 155 16.31 -5.82 -0.66
N VAL A 156 15.49 -5.46 -1.65
CA VAL A 156 14.51 -4.38 -1.56
C VAL A 156 13.51 -4.73 -0.46
N GLY A 157 13.44 -3.89 0.57
CA GLY A 157 12.58 -4.08 1.76
C GLY A 157 13.34 -4.21 3.08
N SER A 158 14.58 -4.73 3.06
CA SER A 158 15.44 -4.83 4.26
C SER A 158 15.61 -3.48 4.98
N LEU A 159 15.49 -3.44 6.32
CA LEU A 159 15.58 -2.15 7.02
C LEU A 159 17.01 -1.58 6.97
N ALA A 160 18.00 -2.41 7.31
CA ALA A 160 19.41 -1.99 7.31
C ALA A 160 19.99 -1.90 5.89
N GLY A 161 19.64 -2.85 5.04
CA GLY A 161 20.21 -3.00 3.70
C GLY A 161 19.59 -2.10 2.63
N TRP A 162 18.37 -1.57 2.83
CA TRP A 162 17.65 -0.83 1.79
C TRP A 162 16.93 0.42 2.32
N ILE A 163 16.06 0.29 3.32
CA ILE A 163 15.19 1.41 3.77
C ILE A 163 16.02 2.55 4.38
N ILE A 164 16.94 2.25 5.31
CA ILE A 164 17.82 3.27 5.92
C ILE A 164 18.77 3.90 4.88
N PRO A 165 19.45 3.14 4.00
CA PRO A 165 20.23 3.69 2.89
C PRO A 165 19.46 4.66 1.98
N ILE A 166 18.33 4.24 1.42
CA ILE A 166 17.57 5.08 0.47
C ILE A 166 16.99 6.31 1.17
N TYR A 167 16.47 6.20 2.41
CA TYR A 167 16.04 7.35 3.20
C TYR A 167 17.19 8.34 3.46
N THR A 168 18.36 7.84 3.89
CA THR A 168 19.53 8.68 4.16
C THR A 168 20.00 9.41 2.90
N LEU A 169 19.95 8.76 1.73
CA LEU A 169 20.29 9.39 0.46
C LEU A 169 19.25 10.42 0.00
N GLN A 170 17.96 10.20 0.24
CA GLN A 170 16.90 11.19 -0.02
C GLN A 170 17.02 12.43 0.88
N LYS A 171 17.49 12.28 2.12
CA LYS A 171 17.62 13.37 3.10
C LYS A 171 18.95 14.13 3.02
N GLU A 172 20.05 13.40 2.91
CA GLU A 172 21.42 13.91 3.10
C GLU A 172 22.22 13.79 1.79
N GLY A 173 22.06 12.68 1.06
CA GLY A 173 22.76 12.37 -0.19
C GLY A 173 22.22 13.03 -1.47
N GLY A 174 21.17 13.85 -1.39
CA GLY A 174 20.63 14.57 -2.57
C GLY A 174 19.96 13.68 -3.62
N MET A 175 19.41 12.52 -3.23
CA MET A 175 18.64 11.64 -4.10
C MET A 175 17.26 12.24 -4.41
N GLU A 176 17.09 12.75 -5.63
CA GLU A 176 15.84 13.33 -6.14
C GLU A 176 14.72 12.27 -6.20
N ILE A 177 13.57 12.57 -5.58
CA ILE A 177 12.43 11.62 -5.50
C ILE A 177 11.65 11.66 -6.81
N VAL A 178 11.96 10.73 -7.70
CA VAL A 178 11.27 10.53 -9.00
C VAL A 178 9.86 9.98 -8.81
N ASP A 179 9.71 9.04 -7.87
CA ASP A 179 8.41 8.51 -7.47
C ASP A 179 8.43 8.19 -5.97
N CYS A 180 7.49 8.77 -5.24
CA CYS A 180 7.36 8.63 -3.79
C CYS A 180 6.58 7.38 -3.37
N ASN A 181 5.82 6.77 -4.29
CA ASN A 181 5.21 5.45 -4.09
C ASN A 181 6.17 4.32 -4.48
N ASN A 182 7.08 4.59 -5.42
CA ASN A 182 8.04 3.63 -5.95
C ASN A 182 9.48 4.14 -5.79
N HIS A 183 10.03 3.88 -4.60
CA HIS A 183 11.39 4.23 -4.25
C HIS A 183 12.45 3.40 -5.02
N VAL A 184 12.07 2.31 -5.70
CA VAL A 184 12.96 1.57 -6.62
C VAL A 184 13.28 2.42 -7.86
N LYS A 185 12.28 3.09 -8.46
CA LYS A 185 12.51 4.06 -9.55
C LYS A 185 13.43 5.20 -9.10
N THR A 186 13.18 5.73 -7.91
CA THR A 186 14.02 6.77 -7.29
C THR A 186 15.48 6.31 -7.11
N ALA A 187 15.72 5.09 -6.61
CA ALA A 187 17.06 4.50 -6.53
C ALA A 187 17.70 4.27 -7.92
N THR A 188 16.90 3.83 -8.90
CA THR A 188 17.31 3.57 -10.30
C THR A 188 17.78 4.83 -11.05
N ALA A 189 17.30 6.00 -10.62
CA ALA A 189 17.71 7.30 -11.15
C ALA A 189 18.98 7.88 -10.48
N PHE A 190 19.39 7.32 -9.34
CA PHE A 190 20.54 7.79 -8.57
C PHE A 190 21.78 6.89 -8.77
N PHE A 191 21.59 5.58 -8.69
CA PHE A 191 22.66 4.59 -8.88
C PHE A 191 22.80 4.17 -10.35
N ASN A 192 23.98 3.64 -10.69
CA ASN A 192 24.24 2.98 -11.97
C ASN A 192 23.85 1.49 -11.88
N SER A 193 24.21 0.69 -12.88
CA SER A 193 24.07 -0.79 -12.85
C SER A 193 24.48 -1.37 -11.49
N SER A 194 23.53 -1.95 -10.78
CA SER A 194 23.64 -2.36 -9.37
C SER A 194 23.03 -3.76 -9.17
N CYS A 195 23.09 -4.29 -7.94
CA CYS A 195 22.23 -5.43 -7.54
C CYS A 195 21.40 -5.07 -6.30
N ALA A 196 20.08 -5.05 -6.46
CA ALA A 196 19.06 -4.96 -5.43
C ALA A 196 18.03 -6.06 -5.70
N VAL A 197 18.21 -7.20 -5.03
CA VAL A 197 17.32 -8.36 -5.17
C VAL A 197 15.88 -7.96 -4.83
N ASN A 198 14.90 -8.52 -5.55
CA ASN A 198 13.47 -8.20 -5.52
C ASN A 198 13.08 -6.82 -6.11
N SER A 199 13.98 -6.07 -6.75
CA SER A 199 13.62 -4.77 -7.36
C SER A 199 12.61 -4.82 -8.53
N LEU A 200 12.33 -6.00 -9.10
CA LEU A 200 11.39 -6.18 -10.20
C LEU A 200 10.10 -6.95 -9.85
N ILE A 201 9.94 -7.49 -8.63
CA ILE A 201 8.72 -8.20 -8.24
C ILE A 201 7.54 -7.24 -8.05
N ASP A 202 6.32 -7.69 -8.31
CA ASP A 202 5.09 -6.88 -8.31
C ASP A 202 4.92 -6.01 -7.05
N LYS A 203 5.29 -6.53 -5.87
CA LYS A 203 5.30 -5.81 -4.57
C LYS A 203 6.07 -4.49 -4.60
N TYR A 204 7.13 -4.39 -5.42
CA TYR A 204 7.98 -3.21 -5.59
C TYR A 204 7.96 -2.66 -7.03
N ASN A 205 7.23 -3.29 -7.93
CA ASN A 205 7.04 -2.94 -9.35
C ASN A 205 5.55 -2.98 -9.77
N PRO A 206 4.58 -2.41 -9.02
CA PRO A 206 3.15 -2.69 -9.23
C PRO A 206 2.53 -2.02 -10.48
N ILE A 207 3.32 -1.29 -11.27
CA ILE A 207 2.94 -0.78 -12.60
C ILE A 207 3.66 -1.56 -13.73
N GLY A 208 4.69 -2.36 -13.40
CA GLY A 208 5.47 -3.14 -14.36
C GLY A 208 6.57 -2.36 -15.11
N ASP A 209 6.85 -1.11 -14.72
CA ASP A 209 7.72 -0.17 -15.43
C ASP A 209 9.04 0.19 -14.72
N ASN A 210 9.45 -0.58 -13.70
CA ASN A 210 10.82 -0.51 -13.16
C ASN A 210 11.85 -0.97 -14.21
N SER A 211 13.00 -0.28 -14.30
CA SER A 211 14.13 -0.75 -15.12
C SER A 211 14.98 -1.78 -14.37
N ASP A 212 15.45 -2.74 -15.15
CA ASP A 212 16.42 -3.79 -14.83
C ASP A 212 17.82 -3.32 -14.35
N ARG A 213 18.14 -2.02 -14.39
CA ARG A 213 19.44 -1.48 -13.93
C ARG A 213 19.82 -1.92 -12.51
N LEU A 214 18.84 -2.00 -11.60
CA LEU A 214 19.08 -2.47 -10.23
C LEU A 214 19.15 -4.01 -10.12
N CYS A 215 18.89 -4.74 -11.20
CA CYS A 215 19.19 -6.17 -11.32
C CYS A 215 20.44 -6.45 -12.16
N ALA A 216 21.08 -5.44 -12.76
CA ALA A 216 22.11 -5.62 -13.77
C ALA A 216 23.30 -6.45 -13.26
N LEU A 217 23.81 -6.16 -12.06
CA LEU A 217 24.95 -6.88 -11.47
C LEU A 217 24.59 -8.23 -10.85
N CYS A 218 23.32 -8.50 -10.56
CA CYS A 218 22.91 -9.75 -9.89
C CYS A 218 23.26 -10.98 -10.76
N THR A 219 23.76 -12.05 -10.14
CA THR A 219 24.45 -13.16 -10.84
C THR A 219 23.61 -14.42 -11.03
N GLY A 220 22.37 -14.43 -10.53
CA GLY A 220 21.44 -15.55 -10.67
C GLY A 220 21.14 -15.89 -12.13
N VAL A 221 20.77 -17.15 -12.38
CA VAL A 221 20.52 -17.68 -13.73
C VAL A 221 19.12 -17.25 -14.21
N VAL A 222 18.99 -16.98 -15.51
CA VAL A 222 17.71 -16.70 -16.16
C VAL A 222 17.20 -17.98 -16.84
N PRO A 223 15.90 -18.34 -16.72
CA PRO A 223 14.82 -17.64 -16.03
C PRO A 223 14.74 -17.93 -14.51
N GLY A 224 14.12 -17.02 -13.75
CA GLY A 224 13.66 -17.24 -12.38
C GLY A 224 14.70 -17.10 -11.25
N GLY A 225 16.00 -17.27 -11.51
CA GLY A 225 17.06 -17.11 -10.51
C GLY A 225 17.59 -15.67 -10.38
N LYS A 226 17.74 -14.94 -11.50
CA LYS A 226 18.32 -13.59 -11.49
C LYS A 226 17.44 -12.59 -10.72
N CYS A 227 18.05 -11.88 -9.76
CA CYS A 227 17.43 -10.80 -8.98
C CYS A 227 16.24 -11.23 -8.10
N THR A 228 16.12 -12.53 -7.79
CA THR A 228 15.10 -13.11 -6.89
C THR A 228 15.77 -13.63 -5.60
N PRO A 229 15.03 -14.15 -4.60
CA PRO A 229 15.63 -14.77 -3.41
C PRO A 229 16.52 -15.99 -3.69
N SER A 230 16.57 -16.47 -4.95
CA SER A 230 17.47 -17.51 -5.43
C SER A 230 18.77 -16.97 -6.07
N ASP A 231 18.97 -15.65 -6.11
CA ASP A 231 20.19 -15.03 -6.63
C ASP A 231 21.37 -15.19 -5.63
N PRO A 232 22.60 -15.51 -6.08
CA PRO A 232 23.76 -15.61 -5.18
C PRO A 232 24.08 -14.33 -4.39
N TYR A 233 23.58 -13.17 -4.83
CA TYR A 233 23.71 -11.90 -4.13
C TYR A 233 22.53 -11.57 -3.18
N TYR A 234 21.59 -12.49 -2.95
CA TYR A 234 20.50 -12.33 -1.98
C TYR A 234 20.96 -12.49 -0.52
N GLY A 235 20.51 -11.57 0.34
CA GLY A 235 20.85 -11.53 1.76
C GLY A 235 22.12 -10.73 2.05
N TYR A 236 22.41 -10.49 3.33
CA TYR A 236 23.56 -9.68 3.74
C TYR A 236 24.90 -10.34 3.36
N ASP A 237 24.96 -11.68 3.37
CA ASP A 237 26.08 -12.46 2.80
C ASP A 237 26.22 -12.22 1.29
N GLY A 238 25.12 -12.30 0.54
CA GLY A 238 25.10 -12.08 -0.90
C GLY A 238 25.49 -10.65 -1.31
N ALA A 239 25.04 -9.64 -0.56
CA ALA A 239 25.45 -8.25 -0.79
C ALA A 239 26.95 -8.03 -0.53
N PHE A 240 27.57 -8.79 0.37
CA PHE A 240 29.03 -8.78 0.55
C PHE A 240 29.77 -9.50 -0.60
N ARG A 241 29.26 -10.62 -1.11
CA ARG A 241 29.78 -11.24 -2.37
C ARG A 241 29.72 -10.25 -3.53
N CYS A 242 28.59 -9.56 -3.69
CA CYS A 242 28.42 -8.50 -4.68
C CYS A 242 29.46 -7.37 -4.53
N LEU A 243 29.80 -6.93 -3.30
CA LEU A 243 30.87 -5.96 -3.07
C LEU A 243 32.23 -6.50 -3.51
N LEU A 244 32.57 -7.75 -3.19
CA LEU A 244 33.82 -8.38 -3.59
C LEU A 244 33.98 -8.39 -5.12
N GLU A 245 32.94 -8.83 -5.83
CA GLU A 245 33.00 -9.18 -7.26
C GLU A 245 32.70 -8.02 -8.21
N ALA A 246 31.67 -7.19 -7.93
CA ALA A 246 31.06 -6.33 -8.95
C ALA A 246 30.76 -4.88 -8.53
N GLY A 247 30.46 -4.64 -7.25
CA GLY A 247 30.03 -3.35 -6.71
C GLY A 247 31.15 -2.44 -6.19
N ASP A 248 30.81 -1.16 -6.03
CA ASP A 248 31.67 -0.14 -5.42
C ASP A 248 31.39 0.00 -3.90
N VAL A 249 30.12 -0.20 -3.51
CA VAL A 249 29.60 -0.10 -2.13
C VAL A 249 28.53 -1.15 -1.85
N ALA A 250 28.48 -1.70 -0.63
CA ALA A 250 27.38 -2.53 -0.14
C ALA A 250 26.76 -1.98 1.14
N PHE A 251 25.46 -2.23 1.32
CA PHE A 251 24.70 -1.82 2.50
C PHE A 251 24.40 -3.04 3.39
N LEU A 252 25.03 -3.10 4.56
CA LEU A 252 25.17 -4.32 5.37
C LEU A 252 24.80 -4.11 6.86
N LYS A 253 24.64 -5.22 7.60
CA LYS A 253 24.71 -5.17 9.08
C LYS A 253 26.19 -4.95 9.47
N HIS A 254 26.46 -4.18 10.51
CA HIS A 254 27.83 -3.88 10.95
C HIS A 254 28.72 -5.11 11.25
N SER A 255 28.11 -6.25 11.60
CA SER A 255 28.82 -7.52 11.86
C SER A 255 29.16 -8.31 10.59
N THR A 256 28.44 -8.10 9.48
CA THR A 256 28.45 -9.01 8.31
C THR A 256 29.84 -9.24 7.74
N VAL A 257 30.69 -8.20 7.65
CA VAL A 257 32.06 -8.36 7.13
C VAL A 257 32.91 -9.27 8.04
N LEU A 258 32.75 -9.16 9.36
CA LEU A 258 33.47 -9.96 10.35
C LEU A 258 32.96 -11.41 10.39
N GLU A 259 31.65 -11.61 10.26
CA GLU A 259 31.03 -12.93 10.11
C GLU A 259 31.56 -13.63 8.84
N MET A 260 31.53 -12.94 7.69
CA MET A 260 31.93 -13.51 6.39
C MET A 260 33.40 -13.91 6.32
N VAL A 261 34.35 -13.09 6.83
CA VAL A 261 35.79 -13.43 6.79
C VAL A 261 36.21 -14.48 7.84
N GLN A 262 35.34 -14.77 8.82
CA GLN A 262 35.55 -15.89 9.76
C GLN A 262 35.00 -17.21 9.22
N GLY A 263 33.98 -17.16 8.34
CA GLY A 263 33.47 -18.31 7.60
C GLY A 263 34.47 -18.89 6.60
N ASP A 264 34.36 -20.20 6.34
CA ASP A 264 35.36 -20.94 5.56
C ASP A 264 35.46 -20.51 4.08
N GLU A 265 34.43 -19.88 3.52
CA GLU A 265 34.39 -19.38 2.14
C GLU A 265 35.35 -18.19 1.89
N PHE A 266 35.49 -17.28 2.87
CA PHE A 266 36.26 -16.03 2.71
C PHE A 266 37.42 -15.88 3.70
N LYS A 267 37.80 -16.97 4.38
CA LYS A 267 38.89 -17.09 5.37
C LYS A 267 40.28 -16.58 4.92
N SER A 268 40.47 -16.36 3.62
CA SER A 268 41.68 -15.82 3.00
C SER A 268 41.70 -14.29 2.87
N ILE A 269 40.62 -13.60 3.25
CA ILE A 269 40.44 -12.15 3.08
C ILE A 269 40.53 -11.45 4.44
N SER A 270 41.53 -10.58 4.65
CA SER A 270 41.60 -9.75 5.86
C SER A 270 40.44 -8.74 5.90
N ALA A 271 39.84 -8.56 7.09
CA ALA A 271 38.86 -7.53 7.39
C ALA A 271 39.37 -6.11 7.11
N GLU A 272 40.69 -5.89 7.19
CA GLU A 272 41.37 -4.61 6.92
C GLU A 272 41.25 -4.16 5.46
N ARG A 273 40.78 -5.04 4.56
CA ARG A 273 40.47 -4.71 3.16
C ARG A 273 39.16 -3.94 2.98
N PHE A 274 38.46 -3.58 4.06
CA PHE A 274 37.18 -2.88 4.01
C PHE A 274 37.12 -1.70 4.98
N GLU A 275 36.45 -0.65 4.54
CA GLU A 275 36.20 0.56 5.31
C GLU A 275 34.70 0.84 5.38
N LEU A 276 34.26 1.41 6.48
CA LEU A 276 32.92 1.97 6.63
C LEU A 276 32.88 3.35 5.96
N LEU A 277 31.87 3.62 5.14
CA LEU A 277 31.58 4.96 4.63
C LEU A 277 30.55 5.64 5.54
N CYS A 278 30.95 6.73 6.19
CA CYS A 278 30.12 7.46 7.15
C CYS A 278 29.22 8.50 6.46
N LYS A 279 28.20 9.00 7.19
CA LYS A 279 27.26 10.01 6.67
C LYS A 279 27.91 11.36 6.29
N ASP A 280 29.02 11.70 6.93
CA ASP A 280 29.83 12.88 6.62
C ASP A 280 30.76 12.69 5.41
N GLY A 281 30.72 11.52 4.75
CA GLY A 281 31.60 11.15 3.65
C GLY A 281 32.99 10.66 4.08
N THR A 282 33.31 10.67 5.37
CA THR A 282 34.57 10.09 5.88
C THR A 282 34.56 8.56 5.77
N LYS A 283 35.76 7.96 5.71
CA LYS A 283 35.96 6.51 5.79
C LYS A 283 36.62 6.14 7.10
N ARG A 284 36.20 5.03 7.71
CA ARG A 284 36.73 4.56 9.00
C ARG A 284 36.89 3.04 9.05
N PRO A 285 37.76 2.50 9.94
CA PRO A 285 37.86 1.06 10.17
C PRO A 285 36.53 0.45 10.62
N LEU A 286 36.32 -0.84 10.33
CA LEU A 286 35.10 -1.59 10.69
C LEU A 286 34.78 -1.55 12.20
N SER A 287 35.80 -1.43 13.05
CA SER A 287 35.64 -1.30 14.51
C SER A 287 34.94 -0.02 14.97
N GLU A 288 34.93 1.04 14.15
CA GLU A 288 34.29 2.32 14.43
C GLU A 288 32.79 2.36 14.06
N TYR A 289 32.12 1.23 13.84
CA TYR A 289 30.69 1.20 13.50
C TYR A 289 29.76 1.98 14.46
N ARG A 290 30.18 2.20 15.72
CA ARG A 290 29.39 2.98 16.70
C ARG A 290 29.41 4.49 16.43
N SER A 291 30.50 5.02 15.87
CA SER A 291 30.63 6.41 15.40
C SER A 291 30.27 6.55 13.91
N CYS A 292 30.50 5.51 13.12
CA CYS A 292 30.29 5.47 11.67
C CYS A 292 29.17 4.47 11.28
N ASN A 293 27.92 4.93 11.36
CA ASN A 293 26.75 4.16 10.92
C ASN A 293 25.69 5.09 10.30
N TRP A 294 24.73 4.48 9.60
CA TRP A 294 23.65 5.17 8.91
C TRP A 294 22.33 5.15 9.70
N GLY A 295 22.18 4.19 10.62
CA GLY A 295 21.06 4.11 11.56
C GLY A 295 21.16 2.90 12.48
N LYS A 296 20.36 2.91 13.55
CA LYS A 296 20.10 1.74 14.40
C LYS A 296 18.93 0.93 13.85
N VAL A 297 18.98 -0.38 14.02
CA VAL A 297 17.99 -1.34 13.54
C VAL A 297 17.66 -2.30 14.68
N PRO A 298 16.38 -2.44 15.09
CA PRO A 298 15.96 -3.48 16.04
C PRO A 298 16.41 -4.86 15.59
N SER A 299 16.71 -5.75 16.53
CA SER A 299 17.07 -7.13 16.20
C SER A 299 15.94 -7.87 15.48
N ASP A 300 16.31 -8.94 14.79
CA ASP A 300 15.36 -9.79 14.08
C ASP A 300 14.50 -10.54 15.13
N ALA A 301 13.21 -10.75 14.87
CA ALA A 301 12.23 -11.19 15.88
C ALA A 301 11.46 -12.45 15.46
N ILE A 302 11.09 -13.29 16.44
CA ILE A 302 10.10 -14.36 16.24
C ILE A 302 8.71 -13.71 16.19
N VAL A 303 8.00 -13.90 15.08
CA VAL A 303 6.62 -13.41 14.90
C VAL A 303 5.59 -14.54 14.85
N THR A 304 4.35 -14.22 15.20
CA THR A 304 3.18 -15.12 15.12
C THR A 304 1.90 -14.33 14.82
N SER A 305 0.78 -15.00 14.54
CA SER A 305 -0.52 -14.37 14.29
C SER A 305 -1.09 -13.68 15.54
N SER A 306 -1.66 -12.47 15.40
CA SER A 306 -2.34 -11.78 16.51
C SER A 306 -3.63 -12.46 16.97
N GLY A 307 -4.18 -13.39 16.17
CA GLY A 307 -5.37 -14.17 16.52
C GLY A 307 -5.10 -15.24 17.59
N ARG A 308 -3.84 -15.68 17.74
CA ARG A 308 -3.43 -16.75 18.65
C ARG A 308 -3.58 -16.36 20.12
N HIS A 309 -3.96 -17.31 20.96
CA HIS A 309 -4.26 -17.05 22.36
C HIS A 309 -2.99 -16.73 23.18
N TYR A 310 -3.14 -15.90 24.22
CA TYR A 310 -2.04 -15.44 25.07
C TYR A 310 -1.19 -16.59 25.63
N GLU A 311 -1.83 -17.64 26.18
CA GLU A 311 -1.11 -18.78 26.75
C GLU A 311 -0.33 -19.59 25.70
N GLU A 312 -0.76 -19.60 24.44
CA GLU A 312 0.00 -20.22 23.35
C GLU A 312 1.28 -19.42 23.05
N ARG A 313 1.17 -18.09 22.92
CA ARG A 313 2.32 -17.19 22.74
C ARG A 313 3.31 -17.33 23.90
N LYS A 314 2.79 -17.42 25.13
CA LYS A 314 3.57 -17.59 26.36
C LYS A 314 4.27 -18.95 26.40
N LYS A 315 3.62 -20.03 25.97
CA LYS A 315 4.26 -21.34 25.83
C LYS A 315 5.35 -21.31 24.74
N TYR A 316 5.11 -20.61 23.62
CA TYR A 316 6.12 -20.45 22.58
C TYR A 316 7.35 -19.67 23.10
N GLN A 317 7.13 -18.59 23.87
CA GLN A 317 8.19 -17.83 24.55
C GLN A 317 9.04 -18.74 25.44
N LYS A 318 8.43 -19.43 26.40
CA LYS A 318 9.14 -20.34 27.31
C LYS A 318 9.88 -21.48 26.60
N PHE A 319 9.24 -22.10 25.61
CA PHE A 319 9.86 -23.16 24.81
C PHE A 319 11.19 -22.68 24.19
N PHE A 320 11.23 -21.42 23.72
CA PHE A 320 12.45 -20.84 23.17
C PHE A 320 13.46 -20.36 24.20
N GLU A 321 13.03 -19.87 25.36
CA GLU A 321 13.94 -19.66 26.50
C GLU A 321 14.64 -20.97 26.85
N ARG A 322 13.88 -22.08 26.95
CA ARG A 322 14.42 -23.40 27.24
C ARG A 322 15.28 -23.98 26.11
N ALA A 323 14.93 -23.75 24.85
CA ALA A 323 15.75 -24.15 23.71
C ALA A 323 17.09 -23.40 23.68
N VAL A 324 17.12 -22.11 24.07
CA VAL A 324 18.36 -21.34 24.22
C VAL A 324 19.22 -21.89 25.35
N GLU A 325 18.65 -22.27 26.49
CA GLU A 325 19.41 -22.88 27.62
C GLU A 325 20.09 -24.21 27.25
N LEU A 326 19.44 -25.03 26.41
CA LEU A 326 19.94 -26.36 26.04
C LEU A 326 20.91 -26.33 24.84
N TYR A 327 20.68 -25.42 23.90
CA TYR A 327 21.35 -25.39 22.58
C TYR A 327 22.15 -24.12 22.27
N SER A 328 22.36 -23.20 23.21
CA SER A 328 23.33 -22.10 23.08
C SER A 328 24.53 -22.33 24.00
N HIS A 329 25.72 -22.52 23.44
CA HIS A 329 26.98 -22.57 24.22
C HIS A 329 27.54 -21.18 24.52
N LYS A 330 26.90 -20.13 24.00
CA LYS A 330 27.39 -18.76 24.06
C LYS A 330 27.03 -18.17 25.44
N PRO A 331 28.00 -17.83 26.31
CA PRO A 331 27.71 -17.46 27.69
C PRO A 331 26.82 -16.22 27.77
N ARG A 332 25.68 -16.35 28.45
CA ARG A 332 24.80 -15.22 28.79
C ARG A 332 25.55 -14.34 29.78
N ASN A 333 26.16 -13.27 29.28
CA ASN A 333 26.93 -12.29 30.07
C ASN A 333 26.01 -11.52 31.04
N HIS A 334 25.60 -12.17 32.12
CA HIS A 334 25.09 -11.56 33.33
C HIS A 334 26.21 -10.79 34.02
N ASN A 335 26.58 -9.63 33.46
CA ASN A 335 27.02 -8.51 34.29
C ASN A 335 25.83 -8.13 35.17
N SER A 336 25.77 -8.75 36.35
CA SER A 336 24.73 -8.54 37.34
C SER A 336 24.65 -7.05 37.69
N THR A 337 23.69 -6.33 37.12
CA THR A 337 23.28 -5.01 37.57
C THR A 337 22.49 -5.13 38.87
N GLY A 338 23.13 -5.68 39.89
CA GLY A 338 22.90 -5.29 41.28
C GLY A 338 23.35 -3.84 41.46
N GLN A 339 22.71 -2.91 40.75
CA GLN A 339 22.91 -1.49 40.92
C GLN A 339 22.34 -1.11 42.28
N ASN A 340 23.23 -1.11 43.27
CA ASN A 340 23.10 -0.28 44.45
C ASN A 340 22.63 1.11 44.00
N ARG A 341 21.47 1.55 44.51
CA ARG A 341 20.96 2.92 44.31
C ARG A 341 21.78 3.90 45.15
N PHE A 342 23.03 4.12 44.76
CA PHE A 342 23.83 5.26 45.18
C PHE A 342 24.32 5.96 43.92
N GLY A 343 23.83 7.18 43.73
CA GLY A 343 23.90 7.88 42.46
C GLY A 343 25.18 8.68 42.27
N ASP A 344 25.45 9.02 41.01
CA ASP A 344 26.42 10.04 40.64
C ASP A 344 25.67 11.22 40.00
N GLN A 345 25.43 12.26 40.80
CA GLN A 345 24.95 13.56 40.33
C GLN A 345 26.02 14.61 40.63
N ASN A 346 26.90 14.87 39.67
CA ASN A 346 27.55 16.17 39.54
C ASN A 346 28.09 16.38 38.12
N TYR A 347 27.32 17.07 37.27
CA TYR A 347 27.73 18.37 36.73
C TYR A 347 26.59 18.98 35.89
N ASN A 348 25.83 19.89 36.52
CA ASN A 348 25.31 21.13 35.91
C ASN A 348 24.50 21.90 36.95
N ASN A 349 25.15 22.85 37.63
CA ASN A 349 24.51 23.78 38.56
C ASN A 349 24.25 25.11 37.83
N PHE A 350 22.98 25.46 37.62
CA PHE A 350 22.58 26.86 37.40
C PHE A 350 21.10 27.11 37.78
N GLY A 351 20.88 27.63 38.99
CA GLY A 351 19.73 28.48 39.33
C GLY A 351 18.47 27.80 39.88
N GLY A 352 18.06 28.22 41.10
CA GLY A 352 16.78 27.86 41.72
C GLY A 352 16.93 27.41 43.17
N GLY A 353 16.74 28.32 44.13
CA GLY A 353 16.84 28.01 45.57
C GLY A 353 15.49 27.77 46.24
N GLY A 354 15.52 27.14 47.41
CA GLY A 354 14.37 26.95 48.30
C GLY A 354 14.66 25.93 49.41
N ASP A 355 14.61 26.37 50.66
CA ASP A 355 14.92 25.54 51.84
C ASP A 355 13.82 24.51 52.16
N ASN A 356 14.18 23.35 52.72
CA ASN A 356 14.00 23.11 54.17
C ASN A 356 14.54 21.74 54.67
N ASN A 357 14.75 21.67 55.99
CA ASN A 357 15.10 20.46 56.75
C ASN A 357 13.92 19.49 56.91
N TYR A 358 14.18 18.21 57.23
CA TYR A 358 13.88 17.66 58.56
C TYR A 358 14.61 16.33 58.85
N ASN A 359 14.84 16.05 60.15
CA ASN A 359 15.64 14.92 60.66
C ASN A 359 14.80 13.68 61.02
N ASN A 360 15.47 12.51 61.09
CA ASN A 360 15.41 11.43 62.11
C ASN A 360 15.45 10.01 61.50
N ARG A 361 15.88 8.93 62.17
CA ARG A 361 16.91 8.61 63.21
C ARG A 361 16.65 7.15 63.69
N PHE A 362 17.65 6.49 64.32
CA PHE A 362 17.53 5.24 65.11
C PHE A 362 17.31 3.91 64.34
N ASN A 363 17.79 2.72 64.77
CA ASN A 363 19.00 2.32 65.56
C ASN A 363 19.18 0.77 65.54
N ASN A 364 20.43 0.28 65.70
CA ASN A 364 20.85 -0.95 66.45
C ASN A 364 20.34 -2.37 66.02
N GLU A 365 20.91 -3.55 66.40
CA GLU A 365 22.10 -3.97 67.20
C GLU A 365 22.54 -5.44 66.88
N TYR A 366 23.86 -5.78 66.99
CA TYR A 366 24.53 -6.97 67.63
C TYR A 366 24.02 -8.45 67.45
N ASP A 367 24.78 -9.58 67.49
CA ASP A 367 26.22 -9.96 67.64
C ASP A 367 26.46 -11.45 67.11
N PRO A 368 27.56 -12.26 67.35
CA PRO A 368 28.09 -13.17 66.29
C PRO A 368 28.53 -14.62 66.68
N ASN A 369 29.22 -15.31 65.74
CA ASN A 369 30.33 -16.28 65.90
C ASN A 369 30.11 -17.75 66.40
N ARG A 370 30.49 -18.75 65.57
CA ARG A 370 31.37 -19.92 65.93
C ARG A 370 31.70 -20.86 64.73
N ASN A 371 32.70 -21.75 64.92
CA ASN A 371 33.24 -22.74 63.95
C ASN A 371 33.39 -24.15 64.57
N LEU A 372 33.59 -25.21 63.73
CA LEU A 372 34.61 -26.31 63.81
C LEU A 372 34.14 -27.78 63.51
N TYR A 373 34.82 -28.42 62.54
CA TYR A 373 35.22 -29.86 62.33
C TYR A 373 34.26 -31.11 62.29
N ASN A 374 34.10 -31.70 61.08
CA ASN A 374 34.70 -32.95 60.51
C ASN A 374 34.57 -34.38 61.15
N THR A 375 34.24 -35.43 60.35
CA THR A 375 34.88 -36.82 60.26
C THR A 375 34.15 -37.82 59.28
N ASN A 376 34.69 -39.05 59.03
CA ASN A 376 34.47 -39.91 57.81
C ASN A 376 34.07 -41.43 58.02
N ASN A 377 33.93 -42.19 56.89
CA ASN A 377 33.97 -43.68 56.66
C ASN A 377 32.66 -44.51 56.87
N ASP A 378 32.33 -45.66 56.23
CA ASP A 378 33.06 -46.77 55.50
C ASP A 378 32.11 -47.61 54.54
N PRO A 379 32.53 -48.68 53.78
CA PRO A 379 31.81 -49.23 52.59
C PRO A 379 31.42 -50.77 52.56
N ASN A 380 31.21 -51.36 51.34
CA ASN A 380 31.05 -52.80 50.85
C ASN A 380 29.63 -53.17 50.26
N TYR A 381 29.32 -54.20 49.41
CA TYR A 381 30.05 -55.37 48.79
C TYR A 381 29.33 -56.04 47.54
N TYR A 382 30.11 -56.53 46.52
CA TYR A 382 30.04 -57.78 45.68
C TYR A 382 28.85 -58.29 44.77
N ASN A 383 29.20 -58.60 43.47
CA ASN A 383 28.98 -59.82 42.61
C ASN A 383 27.56 -60.41 42.28
N GLN A 384 27.27 -61.21 41.21
CA GLN A 384 28.05 -61.82 40.07
C GLN A 384 27.21 -62.28 38.83
N ASP A 385 27.88 -62.39 37.66
CA ASP A 385 27.83 -63.42 36.56
C ASP A 385 26.69 -63.72 35.52
N GLN A 386 27.17 -63.81 34.25
CA GLN A 386 26.97 -64.80 33.14
C GLN A 386 25.81 -64.78 32.10
N TYR A 387 26.24 -64.67 30.81
CA TYR A 387 25.79 -65.25 29.52
C TYR A 387 24.45 -66.05 29.42
N ASN A 388 23.66 -66.00 28.32
CA ASN A 388 24.10 -66.32 26.95
C ASN A 388 23.06 -66.01 25.81
N GLN A 389 23.57 -65.75 24.59
CA GLN A 389 23.03 -66.02 23.23
C GLN A 389 21.65 -65.56 22.66
N ASN A 390 21.75 -65.07 21.40
CA ASN A 390 20.84 -65.16 20.23
C ASN A 390 19.64 -64.19 20.04
N ASN A 391 19.54 -63.71 18.80
CA ASN A 391 18.52 -62.86 18.17
C ASN A 391 18.09 -63.59 16.86
N PRO A 392 16.84 -63.51 16.35
CA PRO A 392 16.46 -62.35 15.53
C PRO A 392 14.97 -61.90 15.60
N TYR A 393 14.74 -60.59 15.38
CA TYR A 393 13.47 -59.93 15.01
C TYR A 393 12.23 -60.12 15.92
N ASN A 394 11.91 -59.11 16.74
CA ASN A 394 10.87 -58.10 16.48
C ASN A 394 10.36 -57.42 17.78
N ASP A 395 9.73 -56.24 17.61
CA ASP A 395 8.88 -55.51 18.56
C ASP A 395 9.54 -54.79 19.76
N ASN A 396 8.79 -53.85 20.31
CA ASN A 396 9.19 -52.77 21.20
C ASN A 396 9.41 -53.23 22.65
N ARG A 397 10.44 -52.67 23.30
CA ARG A 397 10.37 -52.38 24.75
C ARG A 397 11.36 -51.30 25.18
N PHE A 398 10.89 -50.42 26.07
CA PHE A 398 11.69 -49.36 26.70
C PHE A 398 12.79 -49.97 27.58
N GLY A 399 14.04 -49.62 27.30
CA GLY A 399 15.14 -49.76 28.26
C GLY A 399 15.34 -48.44 28.99
N ARG A 400 15.12 -48.41 30.31
CA ARG A 400 15.65 -47.33 31.16
C ARG A 400 17.17 -47.43 31.18
N LEU A 401 17.85 -46.30 30.98
CA LEU A 401 19.23 -46.09 31.44
C LEU A 401 19.24 -44.79 32.25
N ASP A 402 19.78 -44.87 33.46
CA ASP A 402 19.73 -43.79 34.44
C ASP A 402 20.78 -42.69 34.19
N ASN A 403 20.56 -41.54 34.81
CA ASN A 403 21.42 -40.37 34.71
C ASN A 403 22.84 -40.61 35.24
N SER A 404 23.86 -40.34 34.42
CA SER A 404 24.99 -39.50 34.83
C SER A 404 25.92 -39.22 33.63
N PHE A 405 26.12 -37.94 33.31
CA PHE A 405 27.41 -37.50 32.75
C PHE A 405 27.80 -36.15 33.35
N THR A 406 28.84 -36.19 34.19
CA THR A 406 29.43 -35.02 34.84
C THR A 406 30.40 -34.30 33.89
N THR A 407 30.69 -33.04 34.21
CA THR A 407 31.70 -32.23 33.52
C THR A 407 33.10 -32.84 33.66
N SER A 408 33.82 -33.02 32.54
CA SER A 408 35.24 -33.37 32.54
C SER A 408 36.05 -32.49 31.58
N THR A 409 36.83 -31.57 32.16
CA THR A 409 37.95 -30.91 31.48
C THR A 409 39.21 -31.75 31.67
N GLY A 410 39.82 -32.27 30.60
CA GLY A 410 41.01 -33.13 30.69
C GLY A 410 41.72 -33.34 29.35
N ASN A 411 43.04 -33.56 29.40
CA ASN A 411 43.96 -33.59 28.25
C ASN A 411 43.76 -34.78 27.28
N PRO A 412 44.14 -34.65 25.99
CA PRO A 412 43.96 -35.70 24.99
C PRO A 412 45.16 -36.68 24.90
N LEU A 413 45.16 -37.74 25.72
CA LEU A 413 46.04 -38.91 25.55
C LEU A 413 45.41 -40.21 26.10
N GLU A 414 44.59 -40.88 25.28
CA GLU A 414 44.60 -42.34 25.05
C GLU A 414 43.57 -42.73 23.98
N GLY A 415 43.62 -43.96 23.47
CA GLY A 415 43.01 -44.34 22.19
C GLY A 415 41.81 -45.28 22.23
N ASP A 416 40.96 -45.11 21.22
CA ASP A 416 40.13 -46.13 20.55
C ASP A 416 39.03 -46.86 21.36
N VAL A 417 37.84 -46.25 21.38
CA VAL A 417 36.54 -46.97 21.40
C VAL A 417 35.59 -46.28 20.43
N ASN A 418 34.83 -47.05 19.65
CA ASN A 418 33.79 -46.57 18.74
C ASN A 418 32.56 -46.00 19.47
N GLY A 419 32.71 -44.83 20.10
CA GLY A 419 31.60 -43.95 20.39
C GLY A 419 31.23 -43.17 19.13
N THR A 420 29.99 -43.30 18.63
CA THR A 420 29.46 -42.34 17.67
C THR A 420 29.41 -40.98 18.33
N LEU A 421 30.28 -40.07 17.88
CA LEU A 421 30.38 -38.71 18.40
C LEU A 421 29.11 -37.95 17.97
N TYR A 422 28.07 -38.00 18.80
CA TYR A 422 26.79 -37.34 18.55
C TYR A 422 27.04 -35.83 18.47
N GLU A 423 27.02 -35.31 17.25
CA GLU A 423 27.26 -33.91 16.96
C GLU A 423 26.21 -33.05 17.65
N LYS A 424 26.64 -32.22 18.60
CA LYS A 424 25.70 -31.40 19.39
C LYS A 424 25.13 -30.28 18.53
N PHE A 425 23.80 -30.15 18.56
CA PHE A 425 23.10 -29.05 17.91
C PHE A 425 23.37 -27.72 18.64
N GLU A 426 23.66 -26.67 17.87
CA GLU A 426 23.83 -25.28 18.32
C GLU A 426 22.81 -24.40 17.60
N LEU A 427 22.06 -23.61 18.36
CA LEU A 427 20.93 -22.84 17.86
C LEU A 427 21.38 -21.67 16.97
N PHE A 428 22.49 -21.04 17.35
CA PHE A 428 23.00 -19.82 16.73
C PHE A 428 24.28 -20.06 15.90
N GLU A 429 24.35 -21.19 15.19
CA GLU A 429 25.41 -21.51 14.22
C GLU A 429 24.78 -22.05 12.93
N SER A 430 25.32 -21.65 11.76
CA SER A 430 24.71 -21.98 10.46
C SER A 430 25.69 -22.36 9.33
N ASN A 431 27.00 -22.26 9.52
CA ASN A 431 28.02 -22.59 8.50
C ASN A 431 27.84 -24.00 7.93
N ARG A 432 27.55 -24.96 8.82
CA ARG A 432 27.27 -26.37 8.49
C ARG A 432 26.07 -26.61 7.56
N TYR A 433 25.21 -25.62 7.32
CA TYR A 433 24.09 -25.68 6.37
C TYR A 433 24.36 -24.91 5.06
N GLY A 434 25.57 -24.39 4.87
CA GLY A 434 25.99 -23.70 3.64
C GLY A 434 25.51 -22.25 3.50
N LYS A 435 24.88 -21.66 4.53
CA LYS A 435 24.54 -20.24 4.57
C LYS A 435 24.49 -19.72 6.01
N LEU A 436 25.05 -18.53 6.24
CA LEU A 436 24.98 -17.83 7.53
C LEU A 436 23.55 -17.40 7.90
N ASN A 437 23.33 -17.20 9.19
CA ASN A 437 22.11 -16.62 9.78
C ASN A 437 20.82 -17.42 9.46
N ALA A 438 20.90 -18.76 9.48
CA ALA A 438 19.76 -19.63 9.25
C ALA A 438 18.92 -19.79 10.54
N LEU A 439 17.60 -19.57 10.42
CA LEU A 439 16.59 -19.45 11.49
C LEU A 439 16.80 -18.26 12.42
N PHE A 440 18.00 -18.12 12.98
CA PHE A 440 18.44 -17.04 13.85
C PHE A 440 19.76 -16.46 13.36
N GLN A 441 20.13 -15.27 13.82
CA GLN A 441 21.43 -14.69 13.52
C GLN A 441 22.57 -15.43 14.22
N ASP A 442 23.66 -15.71 13.50
CA ASP A 442 24.83 -16.40 14.05
C ASP A 442 25.63 -15.52 15.03
N SER A 443 25.41 -14.20 15.00
CA SER A 443 25.89 -13.24 16.01
C SER A 443 24.97 -13.11 17.23
N ALA A 444 23.79 -13.73 17.24
CA ALA A 444 22.92 -13.76 18.42
C ALA A 444 23.50 -14.64 19.54
N ARG A 445 23.16 -14.29 20.78
CA ARG A 445 23.62 -14.91 22.03
C ARG A 445 22.50 -15.59 22.81
N TYR A 446 21.35 -14.91 22.90
CA TYR A 446 20.14 -15.40 23.57
C TYR A 446 18.89 -14.72 22.99
N LEU A 447 17.72 -15.29 23.29
CA LEU A 447 16.40 -14.69 23.01
C LEU A 447 15.82 -14.07 24.28
N THR A 448 14.89 -13.14 24.14
CA THR A 448 14.14 -12.57 25.27
C THR A 448 12.67 -12.36 24.87
N PRO A 449 11.70 -12.73 25.72
CA PRO A 449 10.29 -12.51 25.46
C PRO A 449 9.96 -11.02 25.32
N ILE A 450 8.93 -10.72 24.54
CA ILE A 450 8.34 -9.39 24.43
C ILE A 450 7.07 -9.39 25.29
N GLU A 451 7.01 -8.47 26.25
CA GLU A 451 5.86 -8.27 27.12
C GLU A 451 4.60 -7.97 26.32
N ILE A 452 3.43 -8.41 26.82
CA ILE A 452 2.19 -8.46 26.03
C ILE A 452 1.80 -7.12 25.39
N ASP A 453 1.99 -6.01 26.12
CA ASP A 453 1.67 -4.65 25.67
C ASP A 453 2.65 -4.14 24.59
N ASP A 454 3.86 -4.71 24.54
CA ASP A 454 4.92 -4.38 23.57
C ASP A 454 4.88 -5.25 22.30
N GLN A 455 4.00 -6.26 22.23
CA GLN A 455 3.87 -7.17 21.08
C GLN A 455 3.30 -6.50 19.81
N SER A 456 3.06 -5.19 19.80
CA SER A 456 2.66 -4.48 18.59
C SER A 456 3.87 -4.20 17.69
N HIS A 457 3.73 -4.37 16.36
CA HIS A 457 4.81 -4.03 15.42
C HIS A 457 5.22 -2.56 15.52
N THR A 458 4.31 -1.67 15.90
CA THR A 458 4.59 -0.25 16.16
C THR A 458 5.44 -0.02 17.42
N THR A 459 5.18 -0.76 18.51
CA THR A 459 6.00 -0.67 19.73
C THR A 459 7.36 -1.31 19.52
N TYR A 460 7.42 -2.43 18.80
CA TYR A 460 8.68 -3.15 18.53
C TYR A 460 9.67 -2.34 17.68
N LEU A 461 9.16 -1.60 16.70
CA LEU A 461 10.00 -0.88 15.73
C LEU A 461 10.46 0.48 16.24
N GLU A 462 9.72 1.14 17.15
CA GLU A 462 10.07 2.44 17.71
C GLU A 462 10.50 3.45 16.60
N HIS A 463 11.72 3.99 16.74
CA HIS A 463 12.36 4.92 15.80
C HIS A 463 12.62 4.35 14.39
N ALA A 464 12.54 3.04 14.16
CA ALA A 464 12.63 2.47 12.82
C ALA A 464 11.47 2.93 11.91
N LEU A 465 10.31 3.24 12.50
CA LEU A 465 9.15 3.75 11.76
C LEU A 465 9.45 5.07 11.04
N ASP A 466 10.31 5.92 11.57
CA ASP A 466 10.68 7.21 10.96
C ASP A 466 11.35 7.00 9.59
N PHE A 467 12.18 5.96 9.45
CA PHE A 467 12.78 5.58 8.17
C PHE A 467 11.75 4.96 7.22
N ILE A 468 10.88 4.08 7.74
CA ILE A 468 9.88 3.32 6.95
C ILE A 468 8.77 4.22 6.40
N TYR A 469 8.34 5.25 7.13
CA TYR A 469 7.45 6.28 6.62
C TYR A 469 8.22 7.37 5.86
N GLY A 470 9.43 7.71 6.31
CA GLY A 470 10.27 8.74 5.70
C GLY A 470 10.67 8.47 4.25
N ILE A 471 10.96 7.22 3.88
CA ILE A 471 11.29 6.81 2.49
C ILE A 471 10.12 7.04 1.50
N ARG A 472 8.90 7.14 2.03
CA ARG A 472 7.65 7.43 1.28
C ARG A 472 7.25 8.91 1.34
N GLN A 473 8.09 9.80 1.89
CA GLN A 473 7.79 11.22 1.90
C GLN A 473 7.81 11.78 0.48
N CYS A 474 6.70 12.39 0.06
CA CYS A 474 6.54 12.92 -1.29
C CYS A 474 6.79 14.44 -1.31
N PRO A 475 7.43 15.00 -2.37
CA PRO A 475 7.52 16.46 -2.56
C PRO A 475 6.15 17.15 -2.61
N VAL A 476 5.13 16.42 -3.06
CA VAL A 476 3.73 16.83 -3.09
C VAL A 476 3.02 16.10 -1.96
N GLY A 477 2.71 16.80 -0.86
CA GLY A 477 2.14 16.15 0.33
C GLY A 477 0.67 15.74 0.16
N LYS A 478 -0.10 16.48 -0.63
CA LYS A 478 -1.57 16.41 -0.69
C LYS A 478 -2.06 16.70 -2.12
N MET A 479 -3.22 16.16 -2.49
CA MET A 479 -3.98 16.52 -3.69
C MET A 479 -5.46 16.74 -3.33
N ALA A 480 -6.07 17.80 -3.84
CA ALA A 480 -7.50 18.06 -3.72
C ALA A 480 -8.24 17.69 -5.01
N LEU A 481 -9.01 16.60 -4.97
CA LEU A 481 -9.98 16.25 -6.00
C LEU A 481 -11.26 17.05 -5.78
N CYS A 482 -11.64 17.84 -6.78
CA CYS A 482 -12.91 18.55 -6.82
C CYS A 482 -14.04 17.62 -7.29
N ILE A 483 -15.16 17.68 -6.57
CA ILE A 483 -16.41 16.97 -6.87
C ILE A 483 -17.59 17.93 -6.76
N THR A 484 -18.76 17.55 -7.29
CA THR A 484 -19.92 18.46 -7.44
C THR A 484 -21.12 18.09 -6.58
N SER A 485 -21.26 16.82 -6.20
CA SER A 485 -22.45 16.28 -5.53
C SER A 485 -22.11 15.49 -4.26
N ASP A 486 -23.08 15.30 -3.37
CA ASP A 486 -22.89 14.52 -2.13
C ASP A 486 -22.53 13.03 -2.38
N PRO A 487 -23.11 12.32 -3.36
CA PRO A 487 -22.71 10.95 -3.69
C PRO A 487 -21.25 10.86 -4.16
N GLU A 488 -20.76 11.84 -4.92
CA GLU A 488 -19.34 11.92 -5.28
C GLU A 488 -18.46 12.25 -4.07
N MET A 489 -18.93 13.07 -3.13
CA MET A 489 -18.21 13.34 -1.88
C MET A 489 -18.02 12.06 -1.07
N GLU A 490 -19.06 11.22 -0.95
CA GLU A 490 -18.96 9.91 -0.30
C GLU A 490 -18.00 8.97 -1.05
N LYS A 491 -18.09 8.87 -2.38
CA LYS A 491 -17.17 8.04 -3.19
C LYS A 491 -15.72 8.53 -3.08
N CYS A 492 -15.48 9.84 -3.07
CA CYS A 492 -14.16 10.43 -2.85
C CYS A 492 -13.64 10.15 -1.42
N ILE A 493 -14.48 10.22 -0.40
CA ILE A 493 -14.12 9.88 0.98
C ILE A 493 -13.71 8.41 1.08
N LYS A 494 -14.43 7.48 0.43
CA LYS A 494 -14.07 6.06 0.35
C LYS A 494 -12.73 5.86 -0.38
N MET A 495 -12.54 6.50 -1.53
CA MET A 495 -11.27 6.49 -2.29
C MET A 495 -10.08 6.98 -1.45
N ARG A 496 -10.27 8.07 -0.72
CA ARG A 496 -9.25 8.63 0.19
C ARG A 496 -8.87 7.66 1.30
N THR A 497 -9.86 7.01 1.92
CA THR A 497 -9.61 6.03 2.99
C THR A 497 -8.85 4.82 2.45
N ALA A 498 -9.24 4.30 1.27
CA ALA A 498 -8.57 3.18 0.61
C ALA A 498 -7.10 3.50 0.26
N LEU A 499 -6.85 4.62 -0.43
CA LEU A 499 -5.49 5.03 -0.81
C LEU A 499 -4.60 5.32 0.41
N LYS A 500 -5.14 5.93 1.47
CA LYS A 500 -4.42 6.14 2.73
C LYS A 500 -4.14 4.82 3.46
N ALA A 501 -5.04 3.82 3.38
CA ALA A 501 -4.80 2.50 3.94
C ALA A 501 -3.65 1.74 3.24
N GLN A 502 -3.35 2.08 1.98
CA GLN A 502 -2.19 1.56 1.23
C GLN A 502 -0.97 2.50 1.24
N ILE A 503 -0.99 3.56 2.05
CA ILE A 503 0.12 4.52 2.23
C ILE A 503 0.53 5.21 0.91
N ILE A 504 -0.40 5.32 -0.06
CA ILE A 504 -0.16 5.98 -1.34
C ILE A 504 -0.13 7.50 -1.17
N LYS A 505 0.78 8.18 -1.89
CA LYS A 505 0.99 9.63 -1.87
C LYS A 505 0.84 10.26 -3.28
N PRO A 506 0.53 11.57 -3.39
CA PRO A 506 0.06 12.50 -2.34
C PRO A 506 -1.18 12.04 -1.58
N ASP A 507 -1.38 12.52 -0.35
CA ASP A 507 -2.61 12.24 0.40
C ASP A 507 -3.82 12.85 -0.31
N LEU A 508 -4.79 12.01 -0.71
CA LEU A 508 -6.02 12.47 -1.34
C LEU A 508 -6.88 13.27 -0.36
N SER A 509 -7.52 14.32 -0.87
CA SER A 509 -8.56 15.09 -0.19
C SER A 509 -9.68 15.46 -1.16
N CYS A 510 -10.86 15.72 -0.62
CA CYS A 510 -12.07 15.95 -1.39
C CYS A 510 -12.53 17.39 -1.17
N TYR A 511 -12.74 18.13 -2.24
CA TYR A 511 -13.26 19.50 -2.25
C TYR A 511 -14.63 19.49 -2.92
N LYS A 512 -15.70 19.88 -2.20
CA LYS A 512 -17.04 19.99 -2.79
C LYS A 512 -17.26 21.39 -3.33
N ALA A 513 -17.39 21.51 -4.65
CA ALA A 513 -17.87 22.72 -5.31
C ALA A 513 -19.38 22.63 -5.56
N HIS A 514 -20.02 23.73 -5.98
CA HIS A 514 -21.43 23.71 -6.40
C HIS A 514 -21.61 23.21 -7.84
N SER A 515 -20.57 23.24 -8.67
CA SER A 515 -20.61 22.80 -10.07
C SER A 515 -19.22 22.58 -10.68
N HIS A 516 -19.18 22.01 -11.89
CA HIS A 516 -17.96 21.86 -12.68
C HIS A 516 -17.29 23.21 -13.01
N ILE A 517 -18.04 24.30 -13.20
CA ILE A 517 -17.49 25.64 -13.40
C ILE A 517 -16.77 26.14 -12.14
N ASN A 518 -17.38 25.94 -10.96
CA ASN A 518 -16.70 26.25 -9.71
C ASN A 518 -15.50 25.33 -9.45
N CYS A 519 -15.51 24.06 -9.92
CA CYS A 519 -14.31 23.22 -9.88
C CYS A 519 -13.18 23.79 -10.76
N MET A 520 -13.47 24.30 -11.96
CA MET A 520 -12.44 24.95 -12.80
C MET A 520 -11.84 26.17 -12.09
N GLN A 521 -12.68 27.00 -11.46
CA GLN A 521 -12.26 28.16 -10.67
C GLN A 521 -11.45 27.76 -9.42
N ALA A 522 -11.85 26.70 -8.72
CA ALA A 522 -11.16 26.18 -7.54
C ALA A 522 -9.79 25.61 -7.91
N ILE A 523 -9.67 24.89 -9.02
CA ILE A 523 -8.39 24.39 -9.54
C ILE A 523 -7.47 25.55 -9.92
N ALA A 524 -7.97 26.52 -10.70
CA ALA A 524 -7.21 27.69 -11.14
C ALA A 524 -6.73 28.58 -9.98
N SER A 525 -7.54 28.73 -8.93
CA SER A 525 -7.21 29.54 -7.74
C SER A 525 -6.43 28.79 -6.64
N GLY A 526 -6.09 27.51 -6.83
CA GLY A 526 -5.30 26.72 -5.87
C GLY A 526 -6.09 26.16 -4.67
N GLN A 527 -7.43 26.22 -4.71
CA GLN A 527 -8.30 25.64 -3.68
C GLN A 527 -8.56 24.14 -3.90
N ALA A 528 -8.56 23.72 -5.16
CA ALA A 528 -8.54 22.33 -5.60
C ALA A 528 -7.31 22.11 -6.51
N ASP A 529 -7.01 20.86 -6.87
CA ASP A 529 -5.89 20.50 -7.74
C ASP A 529 -6.32 19.77 -9.00
N VAL A 530 -7.32 18.88 -8.90
CA VAL A 530 -7.81 18.09 -10.03
C VAL A 530 -9.33 17.97 -10.05
N ALA A 531 -9.92 17.72 -11.22
CA ALA A 531 -11.29 17.25 -11.40
C ALA A 531 -11.36 16.27 -12.58
N VAL A 532 -12.43 15.50 -12.69
CA VAL A 532 -12.75 14.74 -13.91
C VAL A 532 -13.77 15.54 -14.72
N PHE A 533 -13.51 15.72 -16.01
CA PHE A 533 -14.30 16.58 -16.89
C PHE A 533 -14.64 15.85 -18.21
N ASP A 534 -15.88 16.02 -18.69
CA ASP A 534 -16.25 15.69 -20.07
C ASP A 534 -15.50 16.61 -21.06
N ALA A 535 -15.40 16.20 -22.32
CA ALA A 535 -14.77 16.96 -23.39
C ALA A 535 -15.25 18.43 -23.49
N GLY A 536 -16.52 18.75 -23.18
CA GLY A 536 -17.03 20.12 -23.10
C GLY A 536 -16.53 20.93 -21.89
N ASP A 537 -16.30 20.28 -20.76
CA ASP A 537 -15.71 20.89 -19.57
C ASP A 537 -14.18 21.04 -19.71
N VAL A 538 -13.50 20.08 -20.37
CA VAL A 538 -12.08 20.19 -20.76
C VAL A 538 -11.87 21.41 -21.66
N TYR A 539 -12.76 21.64 -22.64
CA TYR A 539 -12.73 22.84 -23.48
C TYR A 539 -12.88 24.11 -22.66
N THR A 540 -13.89 24.15 -21.78
CA THR A 540 -14.23 25.36 -21.00
C THR A 540 -13.14 25.71 -20.00
N GLY A 541 -12.58 24.72 -19.29
CA GLY A 541 -11.46 24.90 -18.37
C GLY A 541 -10.17 25.30 -19.09
N GLY A 542 -9.88 24.71 -20.25
CA GLY A 542 -8.72 25.07 -21.05
C GLY A 542 -8.79 26.49 -21.64
N LEU A 543 -9.97 26.92 -22.11
CA LEU A 543 -10.16 28.25 -22.70
C LEU A 543 -10.25 29.38 -21.67
N LYS A 544 -10.87 29.15 -20.50
CA LYS A 544 -11.12 30.22 -19.50
C LYS A 544 -10.09 30.26 -18.37
N HIS A 545 -9.35 29.18 -18.15
CA HIS A 545 -8.54 28.96 -16.94
C HIS A 545 -7.20 28.24 -17.19
N ASP A 546 -6.77 28.11 -18.46
CA ASP A 546 -5.53 27.43 -18.89
C ASP A 546 -5.33 26.02 -18.32
N LEU A 547 -6.44 25.32 -18.01
CA LEU A 547 -6.41 23.98 -17.44
C LEU A 547 -6.05 22.92 -18.49
N ILE A 548 -5.35 21.87 -18.05
CA ILE A 548 -4.81 20.82 -18.92
C ILE A 548 -5.26 19.41 -18.50
N PRO A 549 -5.78 18.57 -19.43
CA PRO A 549 -5.98 17.15 -19.17
C PRO A 549 -4.65 16.39 -19.06
N ILE A 550 -4.51 15.56 -18.03
CA ILE A 550 -3.28 14.79 -17.70
C ILE A 550 -3.46 13.27 -17.83
N MET A 551 -4.68 12.76 -17.65
CA MET A 551 -5.06 11.36 -17.91
C MET A 551 -6.47 11.30 -18.51
N SER A 552 -6.78 10.26 -19.27
CA SER A 552 -8.08 10.05 -19.92
C SER A 552 -8.68 8.68 -19.56
N GLU A 553 -9.99 8.58 -19.46
CA GLU A 553 -10.70 7.30 -19.37
C GLU A 553 -10.61 6.51 -20.68
N ILE A 554 -10.62 5.17 -20.58
CA ILE A 554 -10.76 4.26 -21.72
C ILE A 554 -11.92 3.31 -21.48
N TYR A 555 -12.80 3.19 -22.47
CA TYR A 555 -14.00 2.36 -22.44
C TYR A 555 -13.81 1.06 -23.25
N ASN A 556 -14.74 0.70 -24.13
CA ASN A 556 -14.70 -0.51 -24.96
C ASN A 556 -13.68 -0.48 -26.11
N LEU A 557 -13.41 0.69 -26.71
CA LEU A 557 -12.61 0.83 -27.95
C LEU A 557 -11.09 0.63 -27.77
N GLY A 558 -10.59 0.56 -26.53
CA GLY A 558 -9.14 0.50 -26.25
C GLY A 558 -8.39 1.83 -26.41
N GLU A 559 -8.99 2.81 -27.09
CA GLU A 559 -8.55 4.20 -27.20
C GLU A 559 -9.29 5.12 -26.21
N PRO A 560 -8.73 6.29 -25.86
CA PRO A 560 -9.40 7.34 -25.06
C PRO A 560 -10.47 8.11 -25.86
N GLU A 561 -11.35 7.39 -26.55
CA GLU A 561 -12.36 7.92 -27.47
C GLU A 561 -13.67 7.13 -27.42
N TYR A 562 -14.77 7.76 -27.80
CA TYR A 562 -16.07 7.13 -27.96
C TYR A 562 -16.89 7.76 -29.11
N TYR A 563 -17.82 6.99 -29.66
CA TYR A 563 -18.81 7.49 -30.62
C TYR A 563 -20.04 8.07 -29.90
N VAL A 564 -20.48 9.25 -30.35
CA VAL A 564 -21.74 9.90 -29.94
C VAL A 564 -22.88 9.34 -30.79
N VAL A 565 -23.95 8.89 -30.17
CA VAL A 565 -25.13 8.33 -30.85
C VAL A 565 -26.42 8.98 -30.37
N ALA A 566 -27.42 8.98 -31.25
CA ALA A 566 -28.82 9.22 -30.88
C ALA A 566 -29.51 7.86 -30.77
N VAL A 567 -30.16 7.59 -29.64
CA VAL A 567 -30.86 6.33 -29.36
C VAL A 567 -32.35 6.60 -29.32
N GLY A 568 -33.13 5.90 -30.16
CA GLY A 568 -34.58 5.83 -30.08
C GLY A 568 -35.03 4.48 -29.52
N LYS A 569 -36.33 4.32 -29.28
CA LYS A 569 -36.93 3.02 -28.97
C LYS A 569 -37.40 2.33 -30.25
N GLU A 570 -37.33 1.00 -30.31
CA GLU A 570 -37.91 0.20 -31.40
C GLU A 570 -39.43 0.48 -31.54
N GLU A 571 -40.16 0.59 -30.41
CA GLU A 571 -41.60 0.84 -30.36
C GLU A 571 -42.07 2.19 -30.95
N ASP A 572 -41.17 3.14 -31.23
CA ASP A 572 -41.46 4.45 -31.85
C ASP A 572 -40.72 4.59 -33.20
N PRO A 573 -41.21 3.95 -34.28
CA PRO A 573 -40.61 4.07 -35.61
C PRO A 573 -40.73 5.48 -36.21
N ASP A 574 -41.68 6.29 -35.73
CA ASP A 574 -41.91 7.68 -36.17
C ASP A 574 -40.85 8.67 -35.63
N THR A 575 -39.86 8.21 -34.86
CA THR A 575 -38.69 9.01 -34.46
C THR A 575 -37.52 8.77 -35.41
N GLU A 576 -37.17 9.82 -36.17
CA GLU A 576 -35.99 9.89 -37.05
C GLU A 576 -35.08 11.07 -36.65
N LEU A 577 -33.76 10.91 -36.74
CA LEU A 577 -32.78 11.94 -36.35
C LEU A 577 -32.93 13.25 -37.16
N THR A 578 -33.39 13.11 -38.40
CA THR A 578 -33.65 14.16 -39.39
C THR A 578 -34.86 15.04 -39.07
N TYR A 579 -35.85 14.51 -38.32
CA TYR A 579 -37.09 15.23 -38.00
C TYR A 579 -37.51 15.03 -36.53
N LEU A 580 -36.68 15.53 -35.61
CA LEU A 580 -36.98 15.54 -34.17
C LEU A 580 -37.91 16.68 -33.73
N LYS A 581 -38.55 17.39 -34.68
CA LYS A 581 -39.37 18.57 -34.38
C LYS A 581 -40.60 18.17 -33.56
N GLY A 582 -40.73 18.77 -32.38
CA GLY A 582 -41.86 18.52 -31.49
C GLY A 582 -41.80 17.21 -30.68
N LYS A 583 -40.82 16.33 -30.95
CA LYS A 583 -40.52 15.15 -30.10
C LYS A 583 -39.92 15.61 -28.75
N TYR A 584 -39.77 14.66 -27.81
CA TYR A 584 -39.17 14.91 -26.49
C TYR A 584 -37.75 14.33 -26.40
N THR A 585 -36.80 15.05 -25.80
CA THR A 585 -35.36 14.74 -25.90
C THR A 585 -34.62 14.64 -24.56
N CYS A 586 -33.73 13.68 -24.44
CA CYS A 586 -32.93 13.41 -23.24
C CYS A 586 -31.44 13.66 -23.51
N HIS A 587 -30.82 14.52 -22.70
CA HIS A 587 -29.45 14.97 -22.90
C HIS A 587 -28.63 14.75 -21.62
N THR A 588 -27.36 14.36 -21.74
CA THR A 588 -26.50 14.11 -20.56
C THR A 588 -26.20 15.35 -19.71
N GLY A 589 -26.44 16.55 -20.27
CA GLY A 589 -26.24 17.84 -19.63
C GLY A 589 -25.88 18.91 -20.67
N ILE A 590 -26.20 20.17 -20.38
CA ILE A 590 -25.82 21.29 -21.25
C ILE A 590 -24.29 21.34 -21.43
N ASN A 591 -23.84 21.82 -22.59
CA ASN A 591 -22.43 21.97 -22.96
C ASN A 591 -21.57 20.70 -23.02
N THR A 592 -22.10 19.53 -22.67
CA THR A 592 -21.40 18.24 -22.82
C THR A 592 -21.10 17.91 -24.28
N ALA A 593 -20.16 17.02 -24.55
CA ALA A 593 -19.86 16.55 -25.90
C ALA A 593 -21.01 15.73 -26.50
N ALA A 594 -21.36 14.61 -25.84
CA ALA A 594 -22.35 13.66 -26.35
C ALA A 594 -23.78 14.20 -26.28
N GLY A 595 -24.17 14.73 -25.12
CA GLY A 595 -25.55 15.15 -24.87
C GLY A 595 -25.93 16.45 -25.57
N TRP A 596 -24.98 17.34 -25.86
CA TRP A 596 -25.30 18.69 -26.34
C TRP A 596 -24.53 19.12 -27.59
N THR A 597 -23.20 19.13 -27.53
CA THR A 597 -22.36 19.80 -28.53
C THR A 597 -22.41 19.12 -29.89
N TYR A 598 -22.35 17.78 -29.96
CA TYR A 598 -22.50 17.06 -31.23
C TYR A 598 -23.93 17.06 -31.78
N PRO A 599 -24.99 16.72 -31.01
CA PRO A 599 -26.38 16.79 -31.47
C PRO A 599 -26.78 18.16 -32.01
N MET A 600 -26.52 19.23 -31.26
CA MET A 600 -26.88 20.58 -31.71
C MET A 600 -26.04 21.05 -32.89
N ALA A 601 -24.75 20.70 -32.95
CA ALA A 601 -23.93 21.00 -34.13
C ALA A 601 -24.44 20.28 -35.39
N TYR A 602 -24.83 19.00 -35.28
CA TYR A 602 -25.43 18.24 -36.38
C TYR A 602 -26.74 18.87 -36.86
N LEU A 603 -27.68 19.11 -35.94
CA LEU A 603 -29.02 19.62 -36.27
C LEU A 603 -28.99 21.05 -36.83
N ILE A 604 -28.09 21.90 -36.35
CA ILE A 604 -27.89 23.26 -36.86
C ILE A 604 -27.15 23.26 -38.21
N SER A 605 -26.07 22.49 -38.36
CA SER A 605 -25.24 22.57 -39.58
C SER A 605 -25.87 21.93 -40.83
N ASN A 606 -26.79 20.99 -40.65
CA ASN A 606 -27.61 20.44 -41.74
C ASN A 606 -28.91 21.22 -41.99
N GLY A 607 -29.19 22.28 -41.21
CA GLY A 607 -30.36 23.14 -41.38
C GLY A 607 -31.68 22.58 -40.85
N TRP A 608 -31.67 21.44 -40.14
CA TRP A 608 -32.86 20.86 -39.50
C TRP A 608 -33.43 21.78 -38.41
N ILE A 609 -32.57 22.53 -37.72
CA ILE A 609 -32.91 23.55 -36.72
C ILE A 609 -32.40 24.93 -37.17
N ARG A 610 -33.16 25.99 -36.87
CA ARG A 610 -32.73 27.38 -37.12
C ARG A 610 -31.57 27.75 -36.18
N PRO A 611 -30.42 28.25 -36.69
CA PRO A 611 -29.22 28.47 -35.88
C PRO A 611 -29.35 29.56 -34.80
N TYR A 612 -30.24 30.53 -34.99
CA TYR A 612 -30.30 31.79 -34.22
C TYR A 612 -28.91 32.41 -33.95
N GLY A 613 -28.06 32.38 -34.99
CA GLY A 613 -26.63 32.68 -34.88
C GLY A 613 -25.84 31.47 -34.41
N CYS A 614 -25.61 31.41 -33.11
CA CYS A 614 -24.79 30.41 -32.41
C CYS A 614 -25.35 30.08 -31.01
N ASP A 615 -26.61 30.45 -30.77
CA ASP A 615 -27.35 30.17 -29.53
C ASP A 615 -28.06 28.81 -29.67
N SER A 616 -27.33 27.74 -29.33
CA SER A 616 -27.90 26.38 -29.37
C SER A 616 -29.02 26.17 -28.35
N VAL A 617 -29.08 26.94 -27.27
CA VAL A 617 -30.10 26.81 -26.22
C VAL A 617 -31.45 27.29 -26.74
N ARG A 618 -31.48 28.49 -27.33
CA ARG A 618 -32.66 29.00 -28.03
C ARG A 618 -33.06 28.13 -29.22
N ALA A 619 -32.08 27.67 -30.00
CA ALA A 619 -32.33 26.81 -31.16
C ALA A 619 -33.01 25.48 -30.75
N ALA A 620 -32.61 24.88 -29.64
CA ALA A 620 -33.28 23.71 -29.06
C ALA A 620 -34.68 24.05 -28.51
N ALA A 621 -34.79 25.13 -27.72
CA ALA A 621 -36.02 25.50 -27.00
C ALA A 621 -37.18 25.95 -27.91
N GLU A 622 -36.90 26.42 -29.13
CA GLU A 622 -37.94 26.72 -30.14
C GLU A 622 -38.29 25.51 -31.04
N TYR A 623 -37.65 24.34 -30.87
CA TYR A 623 -37.76 23.19 -31.78
C TYR A 623 -38.22 21.88 -31.11
N PHE A 624 -37.70 21.56 -29.92
CA PHE A 624 -38.18 20.44 -29.10
C PHE A 624 -39.33 20.90 -28.20
N THR A 625 -40.33 20.06 -27.97
CA THR A 625 -41.49 20.44 -27.12
C THR A 625 -41.13 20.41 -25.63
N LYS A 626 -40.37 19.39 -25.22
CA LYS A 626 -39.89 19.15 -23.85
C LYS A 626 -38.55 18.43 -23.91
N SER A 627 -37.67 18.71 -22.96
CA SER A 627 -36.40 18.01 -22.83
C SER A 627 -36.01 17.82 -21.36
N CYS A 628 -35.06 16.93 -21.09
CA CYS A 628 -34.20 17.07 -19.92
C CYS A 628 -32.78 17.42 -20.39
N VAL A 629 -32.33 18.62 -20.04
CA VAL A 629 -31.01 19.18 -20.32
C VAL A 629 -30.40 19.69 -19.00
N PRO A 630 -29.83 18.79 -18.18
CA PRO A 630 -29.21 19.12 -16.91
C PRO A 630 -28.28 20.36 -16.99
N GLY A 631 -28.65 21.41 -16.28
CA GLY A 631 -27.96 22.71 -16.23
C GLY A 631 -28.51 23.81 -17.13
N ALA A 632 -29.52 23.57 -17.98
CA ALA A 632 -29.99 24.58 -18.96
C ALA A 632 -30.62 25.85 -18.35
N ILE A 633 -31.18 25.76 -17.15
CA ILE A 633 -31.70 26.91 -16.37
C ILE A 633 -30.66 27.52 -15.42
N SER A 634 -29.43 27.01 -15.38
CA SER A 634 -28.38 27.57 -14.52
C SER A 634 -27.62 28.68 -15.23
N SER A 635 -27.55 29.84 -14.57
CA SER A 635 -26.80 31.03 -15.01
C SER A 635 -25.28 30.82 -15.13
N GLU A 636 -24.76 29.72 -14.59
CA GLU A 636 -23.35 29.30 -14.73
C GLU A 636 -23.04 28.71 -16.13
N TYR A 637 -24.05 28.12 -16.78
CA TYR A 637 -23.92 27.42 -18.07
C TYR A 637 -24.72 28.06 -19.20
N ASN A 638 -25.79 28.79 -18.88
CA ASN A 638 -26.61 29.56 -19.81
C ASN A 638 -26.68 31.02 -19.36
N THR A 639 -25.98 31.91 -20.09
CA THR A 639 -25.99 33.36 -19.85
C THR A 639 -27.09 34.10 -20.63
N GLY A 640 -27.92 33.38 -21.38
CA GLY A 640 -29.05 33.91 -22.13
C GLY A 640 -30.36 33.84 -21.35
N VAL A 641 -31.46 33.63 -22.08
CA VAL A 641 -32.77 33.40 -21.47
C VAL A 641 -32.85 31.94 -20.98
N PRO A 642 -33.29 31.66 -19.74
CA PRO A 642 -33.63 30.31 -19.32
C PRO A 642 -34.95 29.88 -19.99
N TYR A 643 -34.98 28.64 -20.49
CA TYR A 643 -36.16 28.04 -21.12
C TYR A 643 -36.58 26.81 -20.32
N ASP A 644 -37.69 26.90 -19.59
CA ASP A 644 -38.14 25.83 -18.69
C ASP A 644 -38.42 24.51 -19.43
N THR A 645 -38.84 24.59 -20.70
CA THR A 645 -39.04 23.43 -21.60
C THR A 645 -37.78 22.57 -21.79
N MET A 646 -36.58 23.10 -21.51
CA MET A 646 -35.33 22.35 -21.54
C MET A 646 -35.10 21.50 -20.28
N CYS A 647 -35.91 21.68 -19.24
CA CYS A 647 -35.86 20.91 -18.00
C CYS A 647 -37.17 20.12 -17.73
N ASP A 648 -38.23 20.35 -18.52
CA ASP A 648 -39.58 19.78 -18.38
C ASP A 648 -39.69 18.25 -18.24
N LEU A 649 -38.65 17.47 -18.58
CA LEU A 649 -38.58 16.02 -18.37
C LEU A 649 -37.66 15.59 -17.22
N CYS A 650 -36.92 16.50 -16.58
CA CYS A 650 -35.98 16.14 -15.52
C CYS A 650 -36.70 15.72 -14.22
N HIS A 651 -36.08 14.81 -13.46
CA HIS A 651 -36.74 14.10 -12.34
C HIS A 651 -36.31 14.61 -10.95
N GLY A 652 -35.20 15.36 -10.86
CA GLY A 652 -34.74 15.99 -9.63
C GLY A 652 -35.78 16.94 -9.03
N GLN A 653 -35.77 17.11 -7.71
CA GLN A 653 -36.78 17.90 -6.98
C GLN A 653 -36.17 19.11 -6.26
N SER A 654 -36.94 20.21 -6.18
CA SER A 654 -36.53 21.44 -5.50
C SER A 654 -35.15 21.92 -6.00
N SER A 655 -34.19 22.19 -5.13
CA SER A 655 -32.83 22.62 -5.49
C SER A 655 -32.05 21.64 -6.38
N LYS A 656 -32.49 20.36 -6.49
CA LYS A 656 -31.88 19.34 -7.36
C LYS A 656 -32.43 19.30 -8.79
N TYR A 657 -33.60 19.91 -9.03
CA TYR A 657 -34.26 19.88 -10.35
C TYR A 657 -33.34 20.44 -11.43
N CYS A 658 -33.11 19.64 -12.48
CA CYS A 658 -32.30 19.99 -13.64
C CYS A 658 -30.86 20.42 -13.29
N ARG A 659 -30.27 19.93 -12.18
CA ARG A 659 -28.86 20.18 -11.84
C ARG A 659 -27.91 19.41 -12.75
N ARG A 660 -26.76 20.01 -13.08
CA ARG A 660 -25.67 19.39 -13.88
C ARG A 660 -24.67 18.67 -12.98
N ASP A 661 -25.18 17.79 -12.12
CA ASP A 661 -24.44 16.94 -11.19
C ASP A 661 -25.29 15.71 -10.78
N ALA A 662 -24.69 14.72 -10.11
CA ALA A 662 -25.33 13.45 -9.77
C ALA A 662 -26.40 13.53 -8.66
N SER A 663 -26.98 14.70 -8.41
CA SER A 663 -28.23 14.85 -7.64
C SER A 663 -29.49 14.96 -8.51
N GLU A 664 -29.33 15.10 -9.84
CA GLU A 664 -30.40 14.96 -10.83
C GLU A 664 -30.42 13.52 -11.39
N ASP A 665 -31.57 12.87 -11.28
CA ASP A 665 -31.80 11.45 -11.61
C ASP A 665 -31.62 11.11 -13.10
N TYR A 666 -31.67 12.13 -13.98
CA TYR A 666 -31.43 12.02 -15.42
C TYR A 666 -30.11 12.69 -15.89
N TYR A 667 -29.20 13.04 -14.98
CA TYR A 667 -27.86 13.56 -15.34
C TYR A 667 -26.94 12.47 -15.92
N GLY A 668 -25.98 12.86 -16.77
CA GLY A 668 -24.94 11.97 -17.30
C GLY A 668 -25.45 11.02 -18.39
N HIS A 669 -24.58 10.10 -18.84
CA HIS A 669 -24.93 9.14 -19.90
C HIS A 669 -26.05 8.19 -19.47
N THR A 670 -25.89 7.55 -18.31
CA THR A 670 -26.87 6.60 -17.77
C THR A 670 -28.21 7.28 -17.47
N GLY A 671 -28.20 8.51 -16.94
CA GLY A 671 -29.42 9.29 -16.67
C GLY A 671 -30.16 9.74 -17.94
N ALA A 672 -29.44 10.17 -18.98
CA ALA A 672 -30.07 10.50 -20.26
C ALA A 672 -30.73 9.28 -20.92
N PHE A 673 -30.16 8.08 -20.75
CA PHE A 673 -30.80 6.83 -21.17
C PHE A 673 -31.99 6.47 -20.28
N ARG A 674 -31.90 6.65 -18.95
CA ARG A 674 -33.02 6.47 -18.01
C ARG A 674 -34.21 7.39 -18.35
N CYS A 675 -33.95 8.62 -18.77
CA CYS A 675 -34.96 9.56 -19.29
C CYS A 675 -35.69 9.05 -20.56
N LEU A 676 -35.02 8.30 -21.44
CA LEU A 676 -35.66 7.63 -22.59
C LEU A 676 -36.52 6.44 -22.15
N VAL A 677 -36.09 5.70 -21.12
CA VAL A 677 -36.81 4.52 -20.63
C VAL A 677 -38.06 4.90 -19.83
N GLU A 678 -37.93 5.70 -18.77
CA GLU A 678 -39.03 6.04 -17.85
C GLU A 678 -39.42 7.53 -17.82
N GLY A 679 -38.55 8.43 -18.30
CA GLY A 679 -38.81 9.87 -18.36
C GLY A 679 -39.71 10.35 -19.51
N GLY A 680 -40.18 9.43 -20.37
CA GLY A 680 -41.03 9.75 -21.52
C GLY A 680 -40.31 10.42 -22.69
N GLY A 681 -38.97 10.40 -22.72
CA GLY A 681 -38.21 10.81 -23.90
C GLY A 681 -38.52 9.94 -25.13
N HIS A 682 -38.35 10.51 -26.33
CA HIS A 682 -38.41 9.77 -27.60
C HIS A 682 -37.01 9.48 -28.15
N VAL A 683 -36.02 10.33 -27.81
CA VAL A 683 -34.60 10.14 -28.17
C VAL A 683 -33.67 10.54 -27.02
N ALA A 684 -32.61 9.76 -26.81
CA ALA A 684 -31.48 10.12 -25.93
C ALA A 684 -30.17 10.30 -26.70
N PHE A 685 -29.42 11.35 -26.37
CA PHE A 685 -28.10 11.61 -26.94
C PHE A 685 -27.00 11.18 -25.97
N VAL A 686 -26.30 10.08 -26.30
CA VAL A 686 -25.40 9.37 -25.38
C VAL A 686 -24.15 8.85 -26.11
N LYS A 687 -23.26 8.13 -25.39
CA LYS A 687 -22.17 7.37 -26.00
C LYS A 687 -22.71 6.01 -26.48
N HIS A 688 -22.11 5.46 -27.53
CA HIS A 688 -22.49 4.18 -28.14
C HIS A 688 -22.56 2.98 -27.19
N THR A 689 -21.88 3.01 -26.04
CA THR A 689 -21.91 1.89 -25.08
C THR A 689 -23.05 1.97 -24.05
N THR A 690 -23.72 3.12 -23.89
CA THR A 690 -24.65 3.36 -22.76
C THR A 690 -25.82 2.40 -22.70
N VAL A 691 -26.42 2.03 -23.84
CA VAL A 691 -27.55 1.09 -23.86
C VAL A 691 -27.08 -0.27 -23.32
N SER A 692 -26.06 -0.85 -23.97
CA SER A 692 -25.49 -2.14 -23.59
C SER A 692 -24.68 -2.15 -22.29
N GLU A 693 -24.54 -1.02 -21.59
CA GLU A 693 -24.06 -0.97 -20.19
C GLU A 693 -25.20 -1.18 -19.19
N ASN A 694 -26.43 -0.81 -19.56
CA ASN A 694 -27.59 -0.73 -18.67
C ASN A 694 -28.63 -1.84 -18.91
N THR A 695 -28.81 -2.28 -20.16
CA THR A 695 -29.78 -3.31 -20.55
C THR A 695 -29.28 -4.74 -20.32
N GLY A 696 -30.12 -5.74 -20.62
CA GLY A 696 -29.71 -7.15 -20.67
C GLY A 696 -29.31 -7.73 -19.31
N GLY A 697 -29.96 -7.26 -18.24
CA GLY A 697 -29.72 -7.71 -16.85
C GLY A 697 -28.42 -7.21 -16.21
N LYS A 698 -27.63 -6.35 -16.89
CA LYS A 698 -26.38 -5.80 -16.35
C LYS A 698 -26.64 -4.81 -15.21
N ARG A 699 -27.60 -3.90 -15.37
CA ARG A 699 -28.12 -3.05 -14.29
C ARG A 699 -29.37 -3.70 -13.71
N LYS A 700 -29.39 -3.85 -12.37
CA LYS A 700 -30.44 -4.58 -11.62
C LYS A 700 -31.54 -3.68 -11.05
N GLU A 701 -31.47 -2.38 -11.34
CA GLU A 701 -32.42 -1.38 -10.83
C GLU A 701 -33.78 -1.48 -11.52
N PHE A 702 -34.83 -1.04 -10.84
CA PHE A 702 -36.22 -1.24 -11.29
C PHE A 702 -36.48 -0.71 -12.71
N TRP A 703 -35.86 0.41 -13.07
CA TRP A 703 -35.99 1.08 -14.36
C TRP A 703 -35.31 0.33 -15.52
N ALA A 704 -34.23 -0.42 -15.26
CA ALA A 704 -33.40 -1.07 -16.28
C ALA A 704 -33.54 -2.61 -16.32
N ARG A 705 -33.94 -3.24 -15.22
CA ARG A 705 -33.92 -4.72 -15.04
C ARG A 705 -34.71 -5.53 -16.09
N ASN A 706 -35.67 -4.89 -16.76
CA ASN A 706 -36.58 -5.53 -17.72
C ASN A 706 -36.29 -5.14 -19.18
N THR A 707 -35.28 -4.30 -19.44
CA THR A 707 -34.97 -3.83 -20.80
C THR A 707 -33.87 -4.65 -21.46
N LEU A 708 -34.04 -4.93 -22.76
CA LEU A 708 -33.09 -5.63 -23.62
C LEU A 708 -32.27 -4.63 -24.45
N ASN A 709 -31.30 -5.11 -25.23
CA ASN A 709 -30.66 -4.27 -26.24
C ASN A 709 -31.66 -3.92 -27.35
N ASP A 710 -32.43 -4.93 -27.75
CA ASP A 710 -33.23 -4.98 -28.97
C ASP A 710 -34.41 -3.99 -28.91
N ASP A 711 -34.88 -3.61 -27.72
CA ASP A 711 -35.87 -2.56 -27.47
C ASP A 711 -35.43 -1.15 -27.99
N PHE A 712 -34.16 -0.98 -28.40
CA PHE A 712 -33.56 0.31 -28.76
C PHE A 712 -32.75 0.25 -30.06
N GLU A 713 -32.87 1.31 -30.86
CA GLU A 713 -32.15 1.49 -32.11
C GLU A 713 -31.34 2.78 -32.14
N LEU A 714 -30.29 2.79 -32.97
CA LEU A 714 -29.53 3.99 -33.28
C LEU A 714 -30.22 4.76 -34.41
N LEU A 715 -30.38 6.07 -34.25
CA LEU A 715 -30.95 6.96 -35.26
C LEU A 715 -29.81 7.58 -36.09
N CYS A 716 -29.80 7.38 -37.41
CA CYS A 716 -28.62 7.59 -38.24
C CYS A 716 -28.64 8.92 -39.03
N PRO A 717 -27.47 9.52 -39.34
CA PRO A 717 -27.38 10.79 -40.07
C PRO A 717 -27.95 10.78 -41.51
N ASP A 718 -28.15 9.61 -42.09
CA ASP A 718 -28.76 9.39 -43.42
C ASP A 718 -30.29 9.24 -43.36
N GLY A 719 -30.90 9.39 -42.18
CA GLY A 719 -32.33 9.17 -41.94
C GLY A 719 -32.71 7.71 -41.70
N THR A 720 -31.75 6.77 -41.73
CA THR A 720 -32.01 5.36 -41.42
C THR A 720 -31.99 5.10 -39.90
N ARG A 721 -32.34 3.86 -39.52
CA ARG A 721 -32.20 3.32 -38.17
C ARG A 721 -31.31 2.06 -38.25
N ALA A 722 -30.56 1.77 -37.19
CA ALA A 722 -29.60 0.67 -37.18
C ALA A 722 -29.43 0.04 -35.79
N GLU A 723 -29.03 -1.23 -35.77
CA GLU A 723 -28.76 -1.98 -34.53
C GLU A 723 -27.61 -1.37 -33.71
N LEU A 724 -27.63 -1.59 -32.39
CA LEU A 724 -26.67 -0.98 -31.46
C LEU A 724 -25.19 -1.23 -31.77
N TYR A 725 -24.83 -2.34 -32.44
CA TYR A 725 -23.44 -2.63 -32.83
C TYR A 725 -23.00 -1.87 -34.10
N GLU A 726 -23.93 -1.30 -34.86
CA GLU A 726 -23.66 -0.52 -36.07
C GLU A 726 -23.23 0.93 -35.76
N TYR A 727 -22.97 1.27 -34.50
CA TYR A 727 -22.52 2.59 -34.04
C TYR A 727 -21.33 3.16 -34.83
N HIS A 728 -20.49 2.31 -35.40
CA HIS A 728 -19.35 2.71 -36.24
C HIS A 728 -19.79 3.34 -37.57
N ARG A 729 -20.95 2.94 -38.12
CA ARG A 729 -21.63 3.54 -39.28
C ARG A 729 -22.62 4.62 -38.84
N CYS A 730 -23.40 4.33 -37.79
CA CYS A 730 -24.49 5.15 -37.29
C CYS A 730 -24.07 5.95 -36.05
N ASN A 731 -23.43 7.11 -36.25
CA ASN A 731 -23.03 8.03 -35.18
C ASN A 731 -23.02 9.50 -35.62
N LEU A 732 -23.07 10.42 -34.65
CA LEU A 732 -22.93 11.86 -34.83
C LEU A 732 -21.46 12.31 -34.88
N GLY A 733 -20.52 11.43 -34.54
CA GLY A 733 -19.08 11.67 -34.53
C GLY A 733 -18.34 10.90 -33.44
N LYS A 734 -17.01 10.82 -33.57
CA LYS A 734 -16.08 10.28 -32.55
C LYS A 734 -15.47 11.44 -31.75
N VAL A 735 -15.44 11.32 -30.43
CA VAL A 735 -14.92 12.35 -29.50
C VAL A 735 -14.02 11.73 -28.43
N LYS A 736 -13.19 12.56 -27.79
CA LYS A 736 -12.39 12.14 -26.64
C LYS A 736 -13.26 11.74 -25.45
N ALA A 737 -12.79 10.75 -24.70
CA ALA A 737 -13.32 10.37 -23.40
C ALA A 737 -13.09 11.47 -22.34
N ASN A 738 -13.73 11.29 -21.17
CA ASN A 738 -13.54 12.18 -20.03
C ASN A 738 -12.06 12.18 -19.59
N ALA A 739 -11.60 13.30 -19.03
CA ALA A 739 -10.21 13.46 -18.61
C ALA A 739 -10.09 13.98 -17.18
N ILE A 740 -9.04 13.52 -16.48
CA ILE A 740 -8.54 14.14 -15.26
C ILE A 740 -7.80 15.41 -15.68
N VAL A 741 -8.26 16.57 -15.19
CA VAL A 741 -7.77 17.91 -15.55
C VAL A 741 -7.18 18.61 -14.34
N THR A 742 -6.09 19.37 -14.54
CA THR A 742 -5.39 20.14 -13.50
C THR A 742 -4.89 21.50 -14.03
N ARG A 743 -4.18 22.27 -13.20
CA ARG A 743 -3.59 23.58 -13.58
C ARG A 743 -2.56 23.44 -14.70
N GLY A 744 -2.64 24.35 -15.67
CA GLY A 744 -1.61 24.61 -16.67
C GLY A 744 -1.20 26.08 -16.65
N GLY A 745 -0.86 26.62 -17.82
CA GLY A 745 -0.45 28.02 -17.98
C GLY A 745 0.74 28.40 -17.09
N GLU A 746 0.69 29.59 -16.50
CA GLU A 746 1.71 30.09 -15.56
C GLU A 746 1.81 29.26 -14.26
N ALA A 747 0.77 28.49 -13.93
CA ALA A 747 0.72 27.63 -12.74
C ALA A 747 1.09 26.16 -13.02
N TYR A 748 1.69 25.87 -14.19
CA TYR A 748 2.18 24.54 -14.54
C TYR A 748 3.31 24.10 -13.61
N ASN A 749 3.15 22.93 -12.98
CA ASN A 749 4.18 22.33 -12.11
C ASN A 749 4.29 20.83 -12.43
N GLU A 750 5.39 20.46 -13.09
CA GLU A 750 5.61 19.09 -13.55
C GLU A 750 5.69 18.07 -12.39
N THR A 751 6.30 18.45 -11.27
CA THR A 751 6.38 17.59 -10.07
C THR A 751 4.98 17.33 -9.47
N GLN A 752 4.09 18.34 -9.47
CA GLN A 752 2.69 18.16 -9.08
C GLN A 752 1.95 17.25 -10.06
N ILE A 753 2.05 17.52 -11.36
CA ILE A 753 1.37 16.76 -12.41
C ILE A 753 1.80 15.29 -12.39
N ASN A 754 3.10 15.01 -12.30
CA ASN A 754 3.62 13.65 -12.27
C ASN A 754 3.23 12.93 -10.96
N ALA A 755 3.19 13.62 -9.82
CA ALA A 755 2.67 13.05 -8.57
C ALA A 755 1.17 12.71 -8.65
N TYR A 756 0.35 13.53 -9.32
CA TYR A 756 -1.08 13.25 -9.54
C TYR A 756 -1.29 12.09 -10.52
N ILE A 757 -0.52 12.03 -11.62
CA ILE A 757 -0.52 10.90 -12.56
C ILE A 757 -0.14 9.60 -11.85
N ASN A 758 0.90 9.63 -11.03
CA ASN A 758 1.34 8.48 -10.25
C ASN A 758 0.25 8.04 -9.26
N LEU A 759 -0.35 8.96 -8.49
CA LEU A 759 -1.44 8.66 -7.56
C LEU A 759 -2.58 7.88 -8.25
N PHE A 760 -3.09 8.37 -9.37
CA PHE A 760 -4.16 7.69 -10.11
C PHE A 760 -3.71 6.39 -10.79
N SER A 761 -2.42 6.28 -11.16
CA SER A 761 -1.85 5.06 -11.74
C SER A 761 -1.71 3.93 -10.70
N TYR A 762 -1.22 4.22 -9.50
CA TYR A 762 -1.22 3.25 -8.39
C TYR A 762 -2.64 2.95 -7.90
N ALA A 763 -3.52 3.96 -7.86
CA ALA A 763 -4.93 3.78 -7.52
C ALA A 763 -5.63 2.77 -8.43
N GLN A 764 -5.48 2.87 -9.76
CA GLN A 764 -6.16 1.96 -10.68
C GLN A 764 -5.60 0.53 -10.66
N GLN A 765 -4.33 0.32 -10.35
CA GLN A 765 -3.79 -1.05 -10.22
C GLN A 765 -4.34 -1.75 -8.98
N LEU A 766 -4.56 -1.02 -7.88
CA LEU A 766 -5.13 -1.54 -6.63
C LEU A 766 -6.67 -1.63 -6.67
N TYR A 767 -7.33 -0.65 -7.29
CA TYR A 767 -8.78 -0.39 -7.15
C TYR A 767 -9.52 -0.16 -8.48
N GLY A 768 -8.90 -0.39 -9.63
CA GLY A 768 -9.54 -0.30 -10.95
C GLY A 768 -10.40 -1.51 -11.31
N ARG A 769 -10.35 -2.59 -10.51
CA ARG A 769 -11.23 -3.75 -10.68
C ARG A 769 -12.69 -3.37 -10.39
N LYS A 770 -13.62 -4.09 -11.00
CA LYS A 770 -15.08 -3.95 -10.80
C LYS A 770 -15.66 -5.09 -9.97
N GLU A 771 -14.87 -5.56 -9.02
CA GLU A 771 -15.32 -6.53 -8.02
C GLU A 771 -16.21 -5.79 -7.00
N VAL A 772 -17.23 -6.49 -6.51
CA VAL A 772 -18.26 -5.93 -5.62
C VAL A 772 -18.24 -6.68 -4.29
N ASP A 773 -17.26 -6.35 -3.47
CA ASP A 773 -17.24 -6.68 -2.05
C ASP A 773 -17.54 -5.42 -1.20
N ALA A 774 -18.29 -5.59 -0.12
CA ALA A 774 -18.71 -4.50 0.77
C ALA A 774 -17.55 -3.88 1.57
N PHE A 775 -16.42 -4.60 1.72
CA PHE A 775 -15.22 -4.12 2.38
C PHE A 775 -14.17 -3.57 1.38
N SER A 776 -14.39 -3.79 0.08
CA SER A 776 -13.56 -3.28 -1.01
C SER A 776 -13.92 -1.85 -1.46
N PHE A 777 -12.98 -1.18 -2.11
CA PHE A 777 -13.24 0.07 -2.84
C PHE A 777 -12.89 -0.12 -4.32
N SER A 778 -13.81 0.28 -5.21
CA SER A 778 -13.69 0.09 -6.67
C SER A 778 -13.90 1.45 -7.35
N MET A 779 -12.90 1.94 -8.10
CA MET A 779 -12.89 3.27 -8.72
C MET A 779 -13.96 3.42 -9.81
N PHE A 780 -14.02 2.44 -10.70
CA PHE A 780 -14.87 2.45 -11.90
C PHE A 780 -16.20 1.71 -11.66
N TYR A 781 -16.75 1.86 -10.45
CA TYR A 781 -18.05 1.37 -10.03
C TYR A 781 -18.73 2.41 -9.12
N SER A 782 -20.04 2.51 -9.17
CA SER A 782 -20.84 3.45 -8.40
C SER A 782 -22.02 2.71 -7.76
N PRO A 783 -22.32 2.93 -6.46
CA PRO A 783 -23.39 2.21 -5.78
C PRO A 783 -24.78 2.73 -6.19
N PRO A 784 -25.73 1.85 -6.54
CA PRO A 784 -27.13 2.22 -6.78
C PRO A 784 -27.73 3.02 -5.60
N PRO A 785 -28.62 3.99 -5.87
CA PRO A 785 -29.23 4.33 -7.16
C PRO A 785 -28.34 5.19 -8.08
N TYR A 786 -27.10 5.48 -7.68
CA TYR A 786 -26.20 6.33 -8.42
C TYR A 786 -25.36 5.55 -9.44
N TYR A 787 -24.81 6.28 -10.40
CA TYR A 787 -24.00 5.78 -11.51
C TYR A 787 -22.98 6.85 -11.92
N ASP A 788 -21.92 6.44 -12.64
CA ASP A 788 -20.93 7.32 -13.27
C ASP A 788 -20.30 8.40 -12.33
N LEU A 789 -20.22 8.12 -11.02
CA LEU A 789 -19.74 9.07 -10.00
C LEU A 789 -18.23 9.27 -10.09
N ILE A 790 -17.73 10.49 -10.28
CA ILE A 790 -16.31 10.86 -10.51
C ILE A 790 -15.74 10.28 -11.81
N PHE A 791 -15.85 8.97 -12.01
CA PHE A 791 -15.44 8.22 -13.18
C PHE A 791 -16.66 7.46 -13.73
N GLN A 792 -16.73 7.26 -15.05
CA GLN A 792 -17.80 6.45 -15.63
C GLN A 792 -17.71 5.00 -15.17
N ASP A 793 -18.86 4.36 -14.92
CA ASP A 793 -18.92 2.94 -14.56
C ASP A 793 -18.49 2.03 -15.74
N ALA A 794 -18.32 2.61 -16.92
CA ALA A 794 -17.77 1.98 -18.12
C ALA A 794 -16.24 1.85 -18.11
N THR A 795 -15.53 2.74 -17.41
CA THR A 795 -14.07 2.89 -17.50
C THR A 795 -13.33 1.59 -17.19
N ARG A 796 -12.43 1.19 -18.07
CA ARG A 796 -11.60 -0.02 -17.92
C ARG A 796 -10.22 0.30 -17.35
N GLN A 797 -9.68 1.46 -17.73
CA GLN A 797 -8.39 1.99 -17.29
C GLN A 797 -8.32 3.51 -17.53
N LEU A 798 -7.38 4.16 -16.86
CA LEU A 798 -6.96 5.54 -17.09
C LEU A 798 -5.63 5.55 -17.84
N GLN A 799 -5.56 6.22 -19.00
CA GLN A 799 -4.34 6.36 -19.80
C GLN A 799 -3.70 7.73 -19.58
N VAL A 800 -2.38 7.77 -19.41
CA VAL A 800 -1.60 9.01 -19.28
C VAL A 800 -1.58 9.78 -20.61
N ILE A 801 -1.93 11.07 -20.55
CA ILE A 801 -1.84 11.97 -21.70
C ILE A 801 -0.41 12.51 -21.76
N LYS A 802 0.26 12.26 -22.90
CA LYS A 802 1.63 12.73 -23.15
C LYS A 802 1.69 14.27 -23.16
N PRO A 803 2.77 14.92 -22.65
CA PRO A 803 2.86 16.37 -22.50
C PRO A 803 2.46 17.17 -23.75
N GLU A 804 2.90 16.75 -24.93
CA GLU A 804 2.62 17.41 -26.21
C GLU A 804 1.14 17.36 -26.65
N LYS A 805 0.30 16.57 -25.96
CA LYS A 805 -1.15 16.47 -26.19
C LYS A 805 -1.99 17.05 -25.04
N ARG A 806 -1.38 17.67 -24.02
CA ARG A 806 -2.09 18.18 -22.83
C ARG A 806 -2.79 19.53 -23.04
N ARG A 807 -2.58 20.23 -24.16
CA ARG A 807 -3.35 21.46 -24.47
C ARG A 807 -4.76 21.07 -24.93
N TYR A 808 -5.80 21.75 -24.41
CA TYR A 808 -7.19 21.31 -24.56
C TYR A 808 -7.64 21.11 -26.02
N ASP A 809 -7.23 21.98 -26.95
CA ASP A 809 -7.54 21.89 -28.38
C ASP A 809 -6.81 20.73 -29.07
N LEU A 810 -5.57 20.44 -28.66
CA LEU A 810 -4.78 19.30 -29.15
C LEU A 810 -5.30 17.97 -28.61
N TYR A 811 -5.83 17.96 -27.39
CA TYR A 811 -6.55 16.82 -26.84
C TYR A 811 -7.86 16.59 -27.60
N LEU A 812 -8.76 17.58 -27.62
CA LEU A 812 -10.13 17.45 -28.14
C LEU A 812 -10.22 17.31 -29.67
N GLY A 813 -9.24 17.87 -30.39
CA GLY A 813 -9.16 17.80 -31.84
C GLY A 813 -10.10 18.76 -32.59
N SER A 814 -9.79 18.97 -33.87
CA SER A 814 -10.46 19.94 -34.74
C SER A 814 -11.97 19.72 -34.89
N ASN A 815 -12.43 18.47 -34.87
CA ASN A 815 -13.85 18.12 -35.01
C ASN A 815 -14.68 18.66 -33.84
N PHE A 816 -14.25 18.43 -32.60
CA PHE A 816 -14.91 18.99 -31.41
C PHE A 816 -14.87 20.53 -31.45
N MET A 817 -13.71 21.11 -31.76
CA MET A 817 -13.53 22.56 -31.85
C MET A 817 -14.43 23.21 -32.92
N ARG A 818 -14.76 22.49 -34.01
CA ARG A 818 -15.73 22.92 -35.03
C ARG A 818 -17.17 22.81 -34.50
N ALA A 819 -17.53 21.68 -33.90
CA ALA A 819 -18.87 21.48 -33.32
C ALA A 819 -19.20 22.55 -32.28
N ARG A 820 -18.24 22.86 -31.37
CA ARG A 820 -18.41 23.87 -30.33
C ARG A 820 -18.67 25.27 -30.89
N ARG A 821 -17.99 25.67 -31.98
CA ARG A 821 -18.21 26.97 -32.67
C ARG A 821 -19.59 27.10 -33.35
N ILE A 822 -20.26 26.00 -33.64
CA ILE A 822 -21.63 26.01 -34.18
C ILE A 822 -22.67 26.19 -33.06
N THR A 823 -22.34 25.77 -31.84
CA THR A 823 -23.28 25.66 -30.71
C THR A 823 -23.12 26.71 -29.61
N ASP A 824 -22.03 27.49 -29.62
CA ASP A 824 -21.69 28.44 -28.56
C ASP A 824 -21.05 29.70 -29.15
N CYS A 825 -21.71 30.85 -28.99
CA CYS A 825 -21.22 32.14 -29.47
C CYS A 825 -19.93 32.62 -28.80
N HIS A 826 -19.55 32.09 -27.64
CA HIS A 826 -18.30 32.42 -26.96
C HIS A 826 -17.13 31.53 -27.40
N ALA A 827 -17.38 30.52 -28.25
CA ALA A 827 -16.37 29.54 -28.64
C ALA A 827 -15.31 30.14 -29.58
N GLY A 828 -14.09 30.33 -29.05
CA GLY A 828 -12.99 30.96 -29.78
C GLY A 828 -12.96 32.49 -29.71
N ALA A 829 -13.84 33.10 -28.89
CA ALA A 829 -13.60 34.45 -28.41
C ALA A 829 -12.40 34.39 -27.44
N ASN A 830 -11.23 34.83 -27.89
CA ASN A 830 -10.09 35.04 -26.98
C ASN A 830 -10.55 35.97 -25.85
N SER A 831 -10.24 35.61 -24.60
CA SER A 831 -10.35 36.55 -23.49
C SER A 831 -9.30 37.65 -23.67
N LEU A 832 -9.70 38.71 -24.38
CA LEU A 832 -8.95 39.96 -24.43
C LEU A 832 -9.06 40.62 -23.05
N ASN A 833 -8.24 40.14 -22.13
CA ASN A 833 -7.85 40.84 -20.93
C ASN A 833 -7.11 42.13 -21.35
N LEU A 834 -7.88 43.15 -21.77
CA LEU A 834 -7.39 44.53 -21.83
C LEU A 834 -6.90 44.86 -20.42
N SER A 835 -5.58 44.84 -20.25
CA SER A 835 -5.01 45.05 -18.93
C SER A 835 -5.45 46.42 -18.42
N LYS A 836 -5.83 46.50 -17.14
CA LYS A 836 -6.21 47.78 -16.53
C LYS A 836 -5.12 48.83 -16.72
N ASN A 837 -3.85 48.39 -16.76
CA ASN A 837 -2.69 49.20 -17.08
C ASN A 837 -2.76 49.83 -18.48
N ILE A 838 -3.18 49.10 -19.54
CA ILE A 838 -3.36 49.69 -20.88
C ILE A 838 -4.51 50.71 -20.88
N LEU A 839 -5.64 50.43 -20.23
CA LEU A 839 -6.75 51.37 -20.12
C LEU A 839 -6.36 52.64 -19.33
N ILE A 840 -5.57 52.50 -18.27
CA ILE A 840 -5.02 53.61 -17.48
C ILE A 840 -4.01 54.41 -18.32
N SER A 841 -3.10 53.76 -19.05
CA SER A 841 -2.15 54.43 -19.95
C SER A 841 -2.87 55.22 -21.05
N ILE A 842 -3.88 54.63 -21.70
CA ILE A 842 -4.71 55.33 -22.70
C ILE A 842 -5.44 56.52 -22.07
N SER A 843 -5.97 56.36 -20.86
CA SER A 843 -6.61 57.45 -20.11
C SER A 843 -5.63 58.59 -19.80
N ILE A 844 -4.41 58.27 -19.34
CA ILE A 844 -3.36 59.25 -19.05
C ILE A 844 -2.91 59.99 -20.32
N ILE A 845 -2.78 59.28 -21.44
CA ILE A 845 -2.42 59.87 -22.74
C ILE A 845 -3.55 60.81 -23.25
N LEU A 846 -4.82 60.44 -23.07
CA LEU A 846 -5.94 61.32 -23.40
C LEU A 846 -5.99 62.57 -22.51
N ILE A 847 -5.77 62.40 -21.20
CA ILE A 847 -5.75 63.52 -20.24
C ILE A 847 -4.58 64.47 -20.54
N SER A 848 -3.38 63.98 -20.88
CA SER A 848 -2.26 64.84 -21.22
C SER A 848 -2.43 65.58 -22.55
N TYR A 849 -3.17 65.01 -23.52
CA TYR A 849 -3.56 65.74 -24.73
C TYR A 849 -4.58 66.86 -24.47
N VAL A 850 -5.48 66.70 -23.49
CA VAL A 850 -6.48 67.73 -23.12
C VAL A 850 -5.88 68.89 -22.31
N ILE A 851 -4.72 68.69 -21.68
CA ILE A 851 -4.02 69.72 -20.87
C ILE A 851 -3.09 70.61 -21.73
N VAL A 852 -2.97 70.33 -23.04
CA VAL A 852 -2.04 71.01 -23.97
C VAL A 852 -2.78 71.88 -25.02
N PHE A 853 -4.08 72.15 -24.81
CA PHE A 853 -4.91 73.05 -25.61
C PHE A 853 -5.62 74.10 -24.76
#